data_AF-A0A1B7SAS7-F1
#
_entry.id   AF-A0A1B7SAS7-F1
#
_cell.length_a   1.000
_cell.length_b   1.000
_cell.length_c   1.000
_cell.angle_alpha   90.00
_cell.angle_beta   90.00
_cell.angle_gamma   90.00
#
_symmetry.space_group_name_H-M   'P 1'
#
loop_
_entity.id
_entity.type
_entity.pdbx_description
1 polymer ?
#
loop_
_entity_poly.entity_id
_entity_poly.type
_entity_poly.pdbx_seq_one_letter_code
_entity_poly.pdbx_strand_id
1 'polypeptide(L)'
;MVLKSTTANDVSVYQISGTNVARSLPDWIARKRKRALKNDIDYQNRVELIQDFEFSEASNRIRVTRDGQYAMATGTYKPQIHVYDFANLSLKFERHTDCENVDFLLLSDDWTKSVHLQNDRSIEFQVKGGMHYRTRVPKFGRSLAYNEVNCDLYVGAAGNEIYRLNLEQGRFMQPFEIDSESGVNILDINNVHGLVGAGLEDGTVEFWDHRARQRVVKMEIIDGSEMPSTQVTALKFRNDGLNMAVGTSNGVSLLYDLRRSQPLMTKDQGYGFAINKITWLDDSSSVSNKIMTSDKKIAKIWDRHSGDLFASMEPSVDINDVEYIPDSGMFFMANESIPMHTYYIPALGPAPKWCSFLDNITEELEEKPSDTVYSNYRFITKQDVVRLNISHLIGTKVMRAYMHGYFIDTELYDKVNLIANPNAIQDQREREIKKRVEKERESRIRSTGAISNTKIKVNKDYATKLGQKLGSETAEQVVNDDRFKEMFEDPMFQIDEESHDYKQLNPVKGSKPLTAAEESDEEKMNPGGDSDSESESESDSESEDEATIQKREEIRRKQDQRLREELEKEEYLKKMQTVSMKPLDAAAELTGTTDHKNLSFGKRLKDVNREREQEREQKQQVRVHKNVRGEAEISFVPQKKKKVRSESSEDRGKTRQNYEGRRRASKNAFRGM
;
A
#
# COMPACT_ATOMS: atom_id res chain seq x y z
N MET A 1 -4.43 1.52 -1.44
CA MET A 1 -5.10 1.74 -2.73
C MET A 1 -6.54 1.33 -2.53
N VAL A 2 -7.50 2.24 -2.69
CA VAL A 2 -8.92 1.96 -2.43
C VAL A 2 -9.74 2.54 -3.58
N LEU A 3 -10.22 1.67 -4.47
CA LEU A 3 -11.28 2.03 -5.42
C LEU A 3 -12.58 2.17 -4.63
N LYS A 4 -13.40 3.17 -4.98
CA LYS A 4 -14.72 3.31 -4.35
C LYS A 4 -15.71 2.38 -5.06
N SER A 5 -16.18 1.38 -4.33
CA SER A 5 -17.30 0.54 -4.72
C SER A 5 -18.62 1.16 -4.27
N THR A 6 -19.60 1.18 -5.17
CA THR A 6 -21.02 1.32 -4.85
C THR A 6 -21.67 -0.03 -5.04
N THR A 7 -22.21 -0.62 -3.99
CA THR A 7 -22.93 -1.90 -4.04
C THR A 7 -24.39 -1.67 -4.39
N ALA A 8 -24.86 -2.22 -5.50
CA ALA A 8 -26.27 -2.21 -5.90
C ALA A 8 -26.73 -3.65 -6.13
N ASN A 9 -27.79 -4.09 -5.46
CA ASN A 9 -28.34 -5.46 -5.54
C ASN A 9 -27.27 -6.56 -5.39
N ASP A 10 -26.45 -6.46 -4.34
CA ASP A 10 -25.31 -7.35 -4.03
C ASP A 10 -24.22 -7.44 -5.12
N VAL A 11 -24.28 -6.57 -6.14
CA VAL A 11 -23.23 -6.41 -7.16
C VAL A 11 -22.37 -5.18 -6.85
N SER A 12 -21.06 -5.39 -6.73
CA SER A 12 -20.07 -4.32 -6.61
C SER A 12 -19.84 -3.61 -7.94
N VAL A 13 -20.14 -2.30 -7.97
CA VAL A 13 -19.81 -1.42 -9.09
C VAL A 13 -18.64 -0.53 -8.66
N TYR A 14 -17.51 -0.61 -9.35
CA TYR A 14 -16.30 0.15 -9.05
C TYR A 14 -16.20 1.38 -9.94
N GLN A 15 -16.02 2.55 -9.34
CA GLN A 15 -15.64 3.76 -10.08
C GLN A 15 -14.11 3.89 -10.09
N ILE A 16 -13.52 3.97 -11.28
CA ILE A 16 -12.06 4.04 -11.47
C ILE A 16 -11.63 5.49 -11.74
N SER A 17 -12.21 6.15 -12.75
CA SER A 17 -12.05 7.59 -12.99
C SER A 17 -13.33 8.37 -12.68
N GLY A 18 -13.15 9.63 -12.28
CA GLY A 18 -14.24 10.58 -12.07
C GLY A 18 -14.18 11.31 -10.73
N THR A 19 -15.19 12.17 -10.51
CA THR A 19 -15.27 13.17 -9.42
C THR A 19 -15.20 12.57 -8.01
N ASN A 20 -15.71 11.35 -7.83
CA ASN A 20 -15.69 10.67 -6.53
C ASN A 20 -14.32 10.10 -6.17
N VAL A 21 -13.51 9.73 -7.16
CA VAL A 21 -12.16 9.16 -6.96
C VAL A 21 -11.12 10.26 -6.86
N ALA A 22 -11.22 11.29 -7.71
CA ALA A 22 -10.38 12.47 -7.65
C ALA A 22 -11.22 13.73 -7.47
N ARG A 23 -11.02 14.43 -6.34
CA ARG A 23 -11.24 15.88 -6.30
C ARG A 23 -10.16 16.51 -7.19
N SER A 24 -10.44 16.67 -8.48
CA SER A 24 -9.51 17.21 -9.47
C SER A 24 -9.13 18.65 -9.10
N LEU A 25 -8.02 18.78 -8.37
CA LEU A 25 -7.31 20.06 -8.25
C LEU A 25 -6.87 20.44 -9.66
N PRO A 26 -7.21 21.64 -10.17
CA PRO A 26 -6.73 22.11 -11.46
C PRO A 26 -5.22 21.89 -11.59
N ASP A 27 -4.74 21.38 -12.72
CA ASP A 27 -3.38 20.86 -12.83
C ASP A 27 -2.30 21.92 -12.51
N TRP A 28 -2.56 23.20 -12.75
CA TRP A 28 -1.66 24.29 -12.31
C TRP A 28 -1.52 24.38 -10.77
N ILE A 29 -2.58 24.08 -10.00
CA ILE A 29 -2.55 23.96 -8.53
C ILE A 29 -1.84 22.67 -8.13
N ALA A 30 -2.12 21.55 -8.80
CA ALA A 30 -1.45 20.27 -8.53
C ALA A 30 0.07 20.39 -8.73
N ARG A 31 0.52 20.97 -9.85
CA ARG A 31 1.92 21.31 -10.12
C ARG A 31 2.52 22.22 -9.04
N LYS A 32 1.81 23.28 -8.63
CA LYS A 32 2.28 24.20 -7.57
C LYS A 32 2.37 23.54 -6.18
N ARG A 33 1.48 22.59 -5.87
CA ARG A 33 1.40 21.88 -4.59
C ARG A 33 2.03 20.48 -4.59
N LYS A 34 2.70 20.06 -5.68
CA LYS A 34 3.25 18.70 -5.88
C LYS A 34 4.09 18.17 -4.71
N ARG A 35 4.82 19.04 -4.00
CA ARG A 35 5.60 18.66 -2.80
C ARG A 35 4.76 18.36 -1.56
N ALA A 36 3.60 19.01 -1.41
CA ALA A 36 2.65 18.74 -0.33
C ALA A 36 1.76 17.54 -0.67
N LEU A 37 1.25 17.49 -1.90
CA LEU A 37 0.45 16.38 -2.43
C LEU A 37 1.21 15.05 -2.44
N LYS A 38 2.54 15.06 -2.60
CA LYS A 38 3.36 13.84 -2.47
C LYS A 38 3.20 13.16 -1.09
N ASN A 39 2.82 13.88 -0.04
CA ASN A 39 2.61 13.32 1.30
C ASN A 39 1.13 12.97 1.56
N ASP A 40 0.24 13.23 0.61
CA ASP A 40 -1.19 12.97 0.73
C ASP A 40 -1.50 11.53 0.31
N ILE A 41 -2.17 10.80 1.18
CA ILE A 41 -2.47 9.38 1.02
C ILE A 41 -3.45 9.16 -0.14
N ASP A 42 -4.42 10.06 -0.33
CA ASP A 42 -5.38 9.97 -1.43
C ASP A 42 -4.70 10.20 -2.78
N TYR A 43 -3.74 11.14 -2.83
CA TYR A 43 -2.98 11.44 -4.04
C TYR A 43 -1.96 10.33 -4.38
N GLN A 44 -1.35 9.68 -3.37
CA GLN A 44 -0.48 8.51 -3.59
C GLN A 44 -1.24 7.27 -4.05
N ASN A 45 -2.48 7.07 -3.57
CA ASN A 45 -3.30 5.90 -3.87
C ASN A 45 -4.21 6.07 -5.10
N ARG A 46 -4.18 7.24 -5.75
CA ARG A 46 -5.01 7.53 -6.93
C ARG A 46 -4.64 6.61 -8.10
N VAL A 47 -5.63 5.89 -8.60
CA VAL A 47 -5.53 5.12 -9.85
C VAL A 47 -6.01 6.02 -10.98
N GLU A 48 -5.16 6.27 -11.97
CA GLU A 48 -5.54 6.85 -13.26
C GLU A 48 -5.33 5.77 -14.31
N LEU A 49 -6.43 5.29 -14.91
CA LEU A 49 -6.40 4.17 -15.84
C LEU A 49 -5.82 4.57 -17.20
N ILE A 50 -6.30 5.70 -17.71
CA ILE A 50 -5.88 6.32 -18.96
C ILE A 50 -5.39 7.72 -18.60
N GLN A 51 -4.17 8.05 -19.01
CA GLN A 51 -3.60 9.38 -18.80
C GLN A 51 -4.34 10.42 -19.65
N ASP A 52 -4.60 11.58 -19.04
CA ASP A 52 -5.27 12.73 -19.66
C ASP A 52 -6.69 12.39 -20.17
N PHE A 53 -7.40 11.49 -19.48
CA PHE A 53 -8.80 11.13 -19.73
C PHE A 53 -9.79 12.17 -19.16
N GLU A 54 -9.56 13.43 -19.52
CA GLU A 54 -10.34 14.59 -19.08
C GLU A 54 -10.53 15.61 -20.22
N PHE A 55 -11.59 16.40 -20.14
CA PHE A 55 -11.78 17.62 -20.94
C PHE A 55 -11.83 18.84 -20.03
N SER A 56 -11.57 20.02 -20.56
CA SER A 56 -11.47 21.25 -19.73
C SER A 56 -12.79 21.75 -19.14
N GLU A 57 -13.94 21.35 -19.69
CA GLU A 57 -15.28 21.70 -19.17
C GLU A 57 -16.20 20.47 -19.12
N ALA A 58 -16.59 19.95 -20.29
CA ALA A 58 -17.51 18.81 -20.41
C ALA A 58 -17.19 17.94 -21.64
N SER A 59 -17.78 16.74 -21.66
CA SER A 59 -17.70 15.76 -22.74
C SER A 59 -19.08 15.42 -23.31
N ASN A 60 -19.17 15.29 -24.63
CA ASN A 60 -20.45 15.11 -25.34
C ASN A 60 -20.72 13.65 -25.66
N ARG A 61 -19.82 13.00 -26.40
CA ARG A 61 -19.97 11.62 -26.90
C ARG A 61 -18.69 10.82 -26.75
N ILE A 62 -18.84 9.50 -26.58
CA ILE A 62 -17.73 8.54 -26.56
C ILE A 62 -18.09 7.36 -27.45
N ARG A 63 -17.13 6.89 -28.24
CA ARG A 63 -17.23 5.64 -29.01
C ARG A 63 -15.95 4.83 -28.82
N VAL A 64 -16.10 3.53 -28.68
CA VAL A 64 -14.99 2.57 -28.65
C VAL A 64 -14.84 1.95 -30.03
N THR A 65 -13.60 1.78 -30.51
CA THR A 65 -13.33 1.03 -31.74
C THR A 65 -13.80 -0.42 -31.64
N ARG A 66 -14.21 -1.02 -32.75
CA ARG A 66 -14.64 -2.43 -32.80
C ARG A 66 -13.53 -3.39 -32.36
N ASP A 67 -12.28 -3.04 -32.66
CA ASP A 67 -11.08 -3.76 -32.21
C ASP A 67 -10.84 -3.68 -30.69
N GLY A 68 -11.58 -2.83 -29.96
CA GLY A 68 -11.44 -2.66 -28.51
C GLY A 68 -10.10 -2.08 -28.06
N GLN A 69 -9.32 -1.44 -28.95
CA GLN A 69 -7.98 -0.88 -28.69
C GLN A 69 -7.95 0.66 -28.53
N TYR A 70 -8.98 1.35 -28.99
CA TYR A 70 -9.06 2.82 -28.93
C TYR A 70 -10.43 3.29 -28.45
N ALA A 71 -10.44 4.44 -27.77
CA ALA A 71 -11.63 5.26 -27.61
C ALA A 71 -11.45 6.59 -28.32
N MET A 72 -12.53 7.08 -28.92
CA MET A 72 -12.65 8.46 -29.37
C MET A 72 -13.68 9.16 -28.48
N ALA A 73 -13.40 10.40 -28.10
CA ALA A 73 -14.30 11.22 -27.31
C ALA A 73 -14.32 12.66 -27.82
N THR A 74 -15.42 13.37 -27.61
CA THR A 74 -15.61 14.77 -28.04
C THR A 74 -15.87 15.69 -26.85
N GLY A 75 -15.21 16.85 -26.82
CA GLY A 75 -15.31 17.85 -25.76
C GLY A 75 -15.91 19.18 -26.22
N THR A 76 -16.45 19.94 -25.27
CA THR A 76 -17.16 21.21 -25.50
C THR A 76 -16.23 22.41 -25.69
N TYR A 77 -15.40 22.71 -24.70
CA TYR A 77 -14.55 23.89 -24.68
C TYR A 77 -13.41 23.77 -25.68
N LYS A 78 -13.34 24.76 -26.59
CA LYS A 78 -12.56 24.69 -27.83
C LYS A 78 -12.80 23.34 -28.51
N PRO A 79 -13.96 23.18 -29.20
CA PRO A 79 -14.46 21.90 -29.67
C PRO A 79 -13.34 20.99 -30.18
N GLN A 80 -13.25 19.80 -29.58
CA GLN A 80 -12.07 18.95 -29.75
C GLN A 80 -12.40 17.47 -29.65
N ILE A 81 -11.57 16.69 -30.32
CA ILE A 81 -11.60 15.24 -30.39
C ILE A 81 -10.34 14.74 -29.70
N HIS A 82 -10.52 13.88 -28.71
CA HIS A 82 -9.48 13.11 -28.07
C HIS A 82 -9.57 11.67 -28.56
N VAL A 83 -8.45 11.11 -29.02
CA VAL A 83 -8.33 9.68 -29.29
C VAL A 83 -7.36 9.08 -28.31
N TYR A 84 -7.82 8.10 -27.55
CA TYR A 84 -7.06 7.36 -26.55
C TYR A 84 -6.59 6.03 -27.12
N ASP A 85 -5.36 5.66 -26.80
CA ASP A 85 -4.73 4.39 -27.16
C ASP A 85 -4.64 3.52 -25.90
N PHE A 86 -5.43 2.45 -25.85
CA PHE A 86 -5.50 1.60 -24.67
C PHE A 86 -4.25 0.74 -24.47
N ALA A 87 -3.49 0.43 -25.53
CA ALA A 87 -2.24 -0.31 -25.38
C ALA A 87 -1.15 0.55 -24.71
N ASN A 88 -1.22 1.87 -24.88
CA ASN A 88 -0.30 2.84 -24.26
C ASN A 88 -0.88 3.55 -23.02
N LEU A 89 -2.16 3.31 -22.69
CA LEU A 89 -2.91 3.95 -21.59
C LEU A 89 -2.86 5.50 -21.63
N SER A 90 -2.83 6.10 -22.81
CA SER A 90 -2.65 7.56 -22.96
C SER A 90 -3.46 8.15 -24.09
N LEU A 91 -3.62 9.48 -24.06
CA LEU A 91 -4.02 10.25 -25.23
C LEU A 91 -3.03 10.02 -26.39
N LYS A 92 -3.55 9.66 -27.56
CA LYS A 92 -2.80 9.44 -28.80
C LYS A 92 -2.62 10.75 -29.57
N PHE A 93 -3.69 11.54 -29.65
CA PHE A 93 -3.68 12.92 -30.12
C PHE A 93 -4.95 13.66 -29.70
N GLU A 94 -4.83 14.98 -29.72
CA GLU A 94 -5.92 15.96 -29.65
C GLU A 94 -6.06 16.64 -31.02
N ARG A 95 -7.30 16.84 -31.48
CA ARG A 95 -7.61 17.70 -32.63
C ARG A 95 -8.72 18.66 -32.27
N HIS A 96 -8.59 19.90 -32.69
CA HIS A 96 -9.67 20.87 -32.60
C HIS A 96 -10.57 20.78 -33.84
N THR A 97 -11.87 20.96 -33.65
CA THR A 97 -12.91 21.14 -34.68
C THR A 97 -13.41 22.58 -34.67
N ASP A 98 -13.97 23.04 -35.80
CA ASP A 98 -14.50 24.41 -35.91
C ASP A 98 -15.76 24.62 -35.06
N CYS A 99 -16.55 23.56 -34.88
CA CYS A 99 -17.80 23.57 -34.15
C CYS A 99 -17.92 22.34 -33.26
N GLU A 100 -18.82 22.43 -32.29
CA GLU A 100 -19.15 21.36 -31.37
C GLU A 100 -19.85 20.19 -32.07
N ASN A 101 -19.47 18.96 -31.69
CA ASN A 101 -20.01 17.73 -32.23
C ASN A 101 -21.24 17.26 -31.41
N VAL A 102 -22.30 16.89 -32.12
CA VAL A 102 -23.56 16.34 -31.56
C VAL A 102 -23.50 14.82 -31.45
N ASP A 103 -23.07 14.18 -32.53
CA ASP A 103 -22.92 12.74 -32.68
C ASP A 103 -21.75 12.45 -33.62
N PHE A 104 -21.15 11.28 -33.48
CA PHE A 104 -20.09 10.83 -34.37
C PHE A 104 -20.01 9.30 -34.41
N LEU A 105 -19.53 8.78 -35.54
CA LEU A 105 -19.28 7.35 -35.73
C LEU A 105 -17.86 7.08 -36.26
N LEU A 106 -17.37 5.90 -35.90
CA LEU A 106 -16.17 5.29 -36.46
C LEU A 106 -16.61 4.45 -37.68
N LEU A 107 -15.98 4.68 -38.84
CA LEU A 107 -16.30 3.97 -40.09
C LEU A 107 -15.43 2.73 -40.33
N SER A 108 -14.24 2.73 -39.73
CA SER A 108 -13.31 1.60 -39.75
C SER A 108 -13.41 0.90 -38.40
N ASP A 109 -12.94 -0.34 -38.33
CA ASP A 109 -12.78 -1.04 -37.05
C ASP A 109 -11.82 -0.25 -36.13
N ASP A 110 -10.81 0.33 -36.76
CA ASP A 110 -9.81 1.31 -36.28
C ASP A 110 -10.35 2.75 -36.15
N TRP A 111 -9.67 3.61 -35.36
CA TRP A 111 -9.98 5.05 -35.28
C TRP A 111 -9.68 5.84 -36.58
N THR A 112 -9.07 5.21 -37.59
CA THR A 112 -8.42 5.88 -38.73
C THR A 112 -9.36 6.65 -39.66
N LYS A 113 -10.67 6.35 -39.63
CA LYS A 113 -11.75 7.04 -40.35
C LYS A 113 -12.93 7.27 -39.41
N SER A 114 -13.33 8.53 -39.24
CA SER A 114 -14.50 8.91 -38.44
C SER A 114 -15.33 9.98 -39.14
N VAL A 115 -16.61 10.03 -38.82
CA VAL A 115 -17.56 11.04 -39.30
C VAL A 115 -18.18 11.75 -38.11
N HIS A 116 -18.09 13.08 -38.11
CA HIS A 116 -18.58 13.93 -37.03
C HIS A 116 -19.72 14.80 -37.53
N LEU A 117 -20.85 14.80 -36.83
CA LEU A 117 -22.00 15.66 -37.09
C LEU A 117 -21.90 16.88 -36.18
N GLN A 118 -21.75 18.07 -36.78
CA GLN A 118 -21.57 19.33 -36.06
C GLN A 118 -22.89 20.10 -35.89
N ASN A 119 -22.94 20.90 -34.81
CA ASN A 119 -24.04 21.82 -34.50
C ASN A 119 -24.38 22.81 -35.64
N ASP A 120 -23.43 23.13 -36.54
CA ASP A 120 -23.63 24.10 -37.63
C ASP A 120 -24.31 23.51 -38.89
N ARG A 121 -24.78 22.25 -38.83
CA ARG A 121 -25.30 21.43 -39.95
C ARG A 121 -24.22 20.90 -40.90
N SER A 122 -22.95 20.94 -40.52
CA SER A 122 -21.90 20.32 -41.30
C SER A 122 -21.55 18.92 -40.81
N ILE A 123 -21.02 18.11 -41.73
CA ILE A 123 -20.53 16.77 -41.48
C ILE A 123 -19.05 16.78 -41.84
N GLU A 124 -18.18 16.52 -40.86
CA GLU A 124 -16.74 16.41 -41.08
C GLU A 124 -16.32 14.96 -41.24
N PHE A 125 -15.60 14.69 -42.33
CA PHE A 125 -14.89 13.44 -42.56
C PHE A 125 -13.46 13.60 -42.04
N GLN A 126 -13.12 12.86 -41.00
CA GLN A 126 -11.79 12.87 -40.42
C GLN A 126 -11.06 11.56 -40.68
N VAL A 127 -9.77 11.69 -41.00
CA VAL A 127 -8.87 10.60 -41.36
C VAL A 127 -7.61 10.69 -40.47
N LYS A 128 -6.72 9.69 -40.50
CA LYS A 128 -5.42 9.74 -39.80
C LYS A 128 -4.61 11.04 -40.01
N GLY A 129 -4.76 11.71 -41.16
CA GLY A 129 -4.06 12.96 -41.50
C GLY A 129 -4.74 14.26 -41.03
N GLY A 130 -5.92 14.20 -40.41
CA GLY A 130 -6.73 15.38 -40.06
C GLY A 130 -8.09 15.37 -40.75
N MET A 131 -8.70 16.55 -40.93
CA MET A 131 -9.93 16.72 -41.70
C MET A 131 -9.66 16.50 -43.19
N HIS A 132 -10.41 15.58 -43.80
CA HIS A 132 -10.32 15.24 -45.22
C HIS A 132 -11.32 16.03 -46.06
N TYR A 133 -12.56 16.15 -45.57
CA TYR A 133 -13.62 16.88 -46.25
C TYR A 133 -14.72 17.30 -45.29
N ARG A 134 -15.46 18.35 -45.64
CA ARG A 134 -16.62 18.86 -44.89
C ARG A 134 -17.79 19.06 -45.84
N THR A 135 -18.89 18.36 -45.61
CA THR A 135 -20.17 18.55 -46.33
C THR A 135 -21.16 19.29 -45.45
N ARG A 136 -22.27 19.76 -46.03
CA ARG A 136 -23.37 20.39 -45.28
C ARG A 136 -24.69 19.72 -45.60
N VAL A 137 -25.49 19.46 -44.57
CA VAL A 137 -26.90 19.04 -44.71
C VAL A 137 -27.85 20.25 -44.63
N PRO A 138 -29.03 20.21 -45.27
CA PRO A 138 -29.95 21.35 -45.29
C PRO A 138 -30.47 21.76 -43.91
N LYS A 139 -30.80 20.78 -43.06
CA LYS A 139 -31.39 20.95 -41.72
C LYS A 139 -30.37 20.59 -40.63
N PHE A 140 -30.73 20.88 -39.37
CA PHE A 140 -29.95 20.48 -38.20
C PHE A 140 -30.06 18.97 -37.98
N GLY A 141 -28.92 18.28 -37.99
CA GLY A 141 -28.85 16.86 -37.66
C GLY A 141 -28.88 16.66 -36.14
N ARG A 142 -29.54 15.59 -35.70
CA ARG A 142 -29.60 15.14 -34.29
C ARG A 142 -28.82 13.85 -34.06
N SER A 143 -28.81 12.94 -35.04
CA SER A 143 -28.15 11.64 -34.97
C SER A 143 -27.61 11.19 -36.32
N LEU A 144 -26.66 10.27 -36.30
CA LEU A 144 -25.99 9.76 -37.49
C LEU A 144 -25.82 8.23 -37.40
N ALA A 145 -26.18 7.52 -38.47
CA ALA A 145 -26.03 6.08 -38.58
C ALA A 145 -25.32 5.68 -39.88
N TYR A 146 -24.44 4.68 -39.83
CA TYR A 146 -23.70 4.19 -41.00
C TYR A 146 -24.05 2.73 -41.29
N ASN A 147 -24.31 2.41 -42.56
CA ASN A 147 -24.52 1.03 -43.01
C ASN A 147 -23.34 0.57 -43.86
N GLU A 148 -22.69 -0.50 -43.40
CA GLU A 148 -21.51 -1.08 -44.01
C GLU A 148 -21.79 -1.79 -45.35
N VAL A 149 -23.02 -2.30 -45.53
CA VAL A 149 -23.38 -3.15 -46.70
C VAL A 149 -23.49 -2.32 -47.99
N ASN A 150 -23.89 -1.06 -47.87
CA ASN A 150 -24.13 -0.14 -48.99
C ASN A 150 -23.26 1.13 -48.93
N CYS A 151 -22.40 1.25 -47.91
CA CYS A 151 -21.61 2.44 -47.61
C CYS A 151 -22.45 3.73 -47.53
N ASP A 152 -23.72 3.63 -47.12
CA ASP A 152 -24.60 4.79 -46.95
C ASP A 152 -24.53 5.33 -45.52
N LEU A 153 -24.32 6.63 -45.41
CA LEU A 153 -24.45 7.41 -44.19
C LEU A 153 -25.85 8.01 -44.13
N TYR A 154 -26.60 7.71 -43.08
CA TYR A 154 -27.90 8.28 -42.79
C TYR A 154 -27.77 9.34 -41.70
N VAL A 155 -28.42 10.49 -41.89
CA VAL A 155 -28.42 11.60 -40.93
C VAL A 155 -29.87 11.93 -40.58
N GLY A 156 -30.21 11.71 -39.31
CA GLY A 156 -31.50 12.07 -38.74
C GLY A 156 -31.51 13.56 -38.46
N ALA A 157 -32.51 14.28 -38.97
CA ALA A 157 -32.54 15.73 -38.93
C ALA A 157 -33.87 16.30 -38.43
N ALA A 158 -33.83 17.57 -38.03
CA ALA A 158 -34.99 18.37 -37.70
C ALA A 158 -35.80 18.72 -38.96
N GLY A 159 -36.79 17.87 -39.25
CA GLY A 159 -37.74 18.01 -40.35
C GLY A 159 -38.14 16.64 -40.92
N ASN A 160 -38.88 16.66 -42.03
CA ASN A 160 -39.51 15.48 -42.63
C ASN A 160 -38.56 14.54 -43.44
N GLU A 161 -37.24 14.76 -43.39
CA GLU A 161 -36.27 14.12 -44.28
C GLU A 161 -35.12 13.45 -43.51
N ILE A 162 -34.87 12.17 -43.79
CA ILE A 162 -33.60 11.49 -43.43
C ILE A 162 -32.65 11.64 -44.60
N TYR A 163 -31.55 12.37 -44.42
CA TYR A 163 -30.56 12.56 -45.47
C TYR A 163 -29.68 11.33 -45.61
N ARG A 164 -29.56 10.84 -46.85
CA ARG A 164 -28.70 9.72 -47.22
C ARG A 164 -27.53 10.22 -48.07
N LEU A 165 -26.31 10.00 -47.59
CA LEU A 165 -25.07 10.32 -48.27
C LEU A 165 -24.30 9.03 -48.54
N ASN A 166 -24.13 8.66 -49.80
CA ASN A 166 -23.37 7.48 -50.16
C ASN A 166 -21.86 7.81 -50.15
N LEU A 167 -21.09 7.10 -49.32
CA LEU A 167 -19.66 7.36 -49.11
C LEU A 167 -18.76 6.74 -50.20
N GLU A 168 -19.24 5.72 -50.92
CA GLU A 168 -18.53 5.14 -52.07
C GLU A 168 -18.60 6.06 -53.29
N GLN A 169 -19.79 6.61 -53.58
CA GLN A 169 -20.01 7.51 -54.72
C GLN A 169 -19.74 8.98 -54.41
N GLY A 170 -19.68 9.36 -53.13
CA GLY A 170 -19.50 10.74 -52.67
C GLY A 170 -20.68 11.66 -53.01
N ARG A 171 -21.91 11.13 -53.00
CA ARG A 171 -23.12 11.86 -53.45
C ARG A 171 -24.27 11.74 -52.45
N PHE A 172 -25.06 12.79 -52.35
CA PHE A 172 -26.37 12.70 -51.72
C PHE A 172 -27.29 11.86 -52.62
N MET A 173 -27.93 10.87 -51.99
CA MET A 173 -28.99 10.07 -52.58
C MET A 173 -30.34 10.75 -52.28
N GLN A 174 -31.42 10.25 -52.87
CA GLN A 174 -32.76 10.67 -52.47
C GLN A 174 -32.95 10.42 -50.96
N PRO A 175 -33.40 11.42 -50.17
CA PRO A 175 -33.68 11.25 -48.76
C PRO A 175 -34.89 10.32 -48.56
N PHE A 176 -35.06 9.80 -47.34
CA PHE A 176 -36.34 9.20 -46.96
C PHE A 176 -37.28 10.28 -46.45
N GLU A 177 -38.46 10.38 -47.06
CA GLU A 177 -39.54 11.28 -46.68
C GLU A 177 -40.43 10.59 -45.65
N ILE A 178 -40.55 11.20 -44.47
CA ILE A 178 -41.37 10.74 -43.35
C ILE A 178 -42.82 11.26 -43.58
N ASP A 179 -43.81 10.77 -42.84
CA ASP A 179 -45.17 11.37 -42.84
C ASP A 179 -45.32 12.55 -41.85
N SER A 180 -44.33 12.76 -41.00
CA SER A 180 -44.36 13.61 -39.80
C SER A 180 -43.32 14.72 -39.93
N GLU A 181 -43.76 15.98 -39.94
CA GLU A 181 -42.84 17.14 -39.96
C GLU A 181 -41.96 17.23 -38.70
N SER A 182 -42.39 16.59 -37.60
CA SER A 182 -41.68 16.41 -36.34
C SER A 182 -40.44 15.53 -36.53
N GLY A 183 -39.26 16.12 -36.30
CA GLY A 183 -37.99 15.57 -36.77
C GLY A 183 -37.53 14.24 -36.17
N VAL A 184 -36.48 13.68 -36.77
CA VAL A 184 -35.85 12.43 -36.31
C VAL A 184 -34.85 12.73 -35.21
N ASN A 185 -35.06 12.14 -34.03
CA ASN A 185 -34.15 12.26 -32.90
C ASN A 185 -32.99 11.26 -33.04
N ILE A 186 -33.32 9.97 -33.24
CA ILE A 186 -32.35 8.88 -33.25
C ILE A 186 -32.51 8.01 -34.50
N LEU A 187 -31.37 7.57 -35.04
CA LEU A 187 -31.27 6.54 -36.06
C LEU A 187 -30.44 5.38 -35.51
N ASP A 188 -30.87 4.15 -35.80
CA ASP A 188 -30.03 2.96 -35.67
C ASP A 188 -30.26 2.00 -36.84
N ILE A 189 -29.34 1.07 -37.06
CA ILE A 189 -29.40 0.12 -38.16
C ILE A 189 -29.16 -1.28 -37.61
N ASN A 190 -30.01 -2.22 -38.00
CA ASN A 190 -29.85 -3.62 -37.68
C ASN A 190 -28.73 -4.23 -38.54
N ASN A 191 -27.60 -4.59 -37.92
CA ASN A 191 -26.43 -5.16 -38.59
C ASN A 191 -26.73 -6.44 -39.40
N VAL A 192 -27.73 -7.24 -39.01
CA VAL A 192 -28.05 -8.52 -39.67
C VAL A 192 -28.96 -8.36 -40.88
N HIS A 193 -29.98 -7.49 -40.78
CA HIS A 193 -31.00 -7.36 -41.81
C HIS A 193 -30.87 -6.08 -42.67
N GLY A 194 -30.12 -5.08 -42.20
CA GLY A 194 -29.99 -3.76 -42.84
C GLY A 194 -31.22 -2.86 -42.67
N LEU A 195 -32.16 -3.22 -41.79
CA LEU A 195 -33.33 -2.39 -41.48
C LEU A 195 -32.89 -1.14 -40.72
N VAL A 196 -33.28 0.03 -41.22
CA VAL A 196 -33.02 1.33 -40.59
C VAL A 196 -34.23 1.68 -39.71
N GLY A 197 -33.99 1.92 -38.42
CA GLY A 197 -35.00 2.38 -37.47
C GLY A 197 -34.82 3.88 -37.19
N ALA A 198 -35.89 4.65 -37.35
CA ALA A 198 -35.93 6.08 -37.08
C ALA A 198 -36.90 6.38 -35.92
N GLY A 199 -36.38 6.92 -34.82
CA GLY A 199 -37.17 7.40 -33.70
C GLY A 199 -37.60 8.85 -33.92
N LEU A 200 -38.92 9.06 -34.02
CA LEU A 200 -39.52 10.37 -34.29
C LEU A 200 -39.87 11.11 -33.00
N GLU A 201 -39.93 12.43 -33.13
CA GLU A 201 -40.37 13.33 -32.07
C GLU A 201 -41.87 13.15 -31.72
N ASP A 202 -42.68 12.61 -32.64
CA ASP A 202 -44.11 12.27 -32.45
C ASP A 202 -44.38 11.01 -31.60
N GLY A 203 -43.36 10.37 -31.01
CA GLY A 203 -43.55 9.10 -30.29
C GLY A 203 -43.80 7.90 -31.20
N THR A 204 -43.41 8.01 -32.47
CA THR A 204 -43.49 6.93 -33.46
C THR A 204 -42.11 6.45 -33.85
N VAL A 205 -42.01 5.16 -34.21
CA VAL A 205 -40.81 4.56 -34.81
C VAL A 205 -41.15 4.17 -36.24
N GLU A 206 -40.36 4.66 -37.20
CA GLU A 206 -40.45 4.23 -38.58
C GLU A 206 -39.32 3.29 -38.97
N PHE A 207 -39.67 2.24 -39.70
CA PHE A 207 -38.73 1.25 -40.22
C PHE A 207 -38.61 1.38 -41.72
N TRP A 208 -37.38 1.53 -42.19
CA TRP A 208 -37.04 1.75 -43.59
C TRP A 208 -36.11 0.62 -44.08
N ASP A 209 -36.49 -0.05 -45.18
CA ASP A 209 -35.59 -1.01 -45.84
C ASP A 209 -34.67 -0.26 -46.82
N HIS A 210 -33.37 -0.40 -46.60
CA HIS A 210 -32.34 0.20 -47.46
C HIS A 210 -32.38 -0.29 -48.91
N ARG A 211 -32.92 -1.50 -49.16
CA ARG A 211 -33.03 -2.13 -50.49
C ARG A 211 -34.27 -1.65 -51.24
N ALA A 212 -35.44 -1.77 -50.62
CA ALA A 212 -36.70 -1.27 -51.17
C ALA A 212 -36.74 0.27 -51.29
N ARG A 213 -35.98 0.99 -50.45
CA ARG A 213 -35.98 2.46 -50.33
C ARG A 213 -37.36 3.03 -49.97
N GLN A 214 -38.14 2.22 -49.26
CA GLN A 214 -39.51 2.52 -48.85
C GLN A 214 -39.66 2.19 -47.38
N ARG A 215 -40.58 2.91 -46.72
CA ARG A 215 -41.00 2.60 -45.35
C ARG A 215 -41.74 1.27 -45.33
N VAL A 216 -41.34 0.40 -44.42
CA VAL A 216 -41.93 -0.93 -44.22
C VAL A 216 -43.06 -0.86 -43.19
N VAL A 217 -42.81 -0.20 -42.05
CA VAL A 217 -43.76 -0.10 -40.92
C VAL A 217 -43.59 1.25 -40.23
N LYS A 218 -44.70 1.86 -39.80
CA LYS A 218 -44.75 2.90 -38.75
C LYS A 218 -45.38 2.27 -37.51
N MET A 219 -44.72 2.40 -36.37
CA MET A 219 -45.13 1.85 -35.08
C MET A 219 -45.37 3.01 -34.11
N GLU A 220 -46.58 3.10 -33.55
CA GLU A 220 -46.89 4.03 -32.47
C GLU A 220 -46.47 3.41 -31.13
N ILE A 221 -45.76 4.18 -30.32
CA ILE A 221 -45.39 3.77 -28.97
C ILE A 221 -46.54 4.10 -28.03
N ILE A 222 -47.20 3.06 -27.55
CA ILE A 222 -48.16 3.16 -26.45
C ILE A 222 -47.36 3.00 -25.15
N ASP A 223 -46.86 4.12 -24.63
CA ASP A 223 -46.46 4.20 -23.23
C ASP A 223 -47.73 4.16 -22.36
N GLY A 224 -47.69 3.47 -21.22
CA GLY A 224 -48.87 3.27 -20.36
C GLY A 224 -49.35 4.55 -19.66
N SER A 225 -48.61 5.65 -19.82
CA SER A 225 -48.92 6.98 -19.30
C SER A 225 -49.80 7.78 -20.26
N GLU A 226 -50.92 8.33 -19.77
CA GLU A 226 -51.86 9.19 -20.52
C GLU A 226 -51.30 10.59 -20.89
N MET A 227 -49.98 10.78 -20.94
CA MET A 227 -49.34 12.05 -21.28
C MET A 227 -49.19 12.20 -22.81
N PRO A 228 -49.66 13.31 -23.41
CA PRO A 228 -49.92 13.38 -24.85
C PRO A 228 -48.70 13.73 -25.74
N SER A 229 -47.47 13.67 -25.24
CA SER A 229 -46.27 14.09 -25.99
C SER A 229 -45.00 13.33 -25.60
N THR A 230 -45.04 12.01 -25.74
CA THR A 230 -43.88 11.13 -25.49
C THR A 230 -42.99 11.08 -26.74
N GLN A 231 -41.76 11.58 -26.68
CA GLN A 231 -40.83 11.57 -27.81
C GLN A 231 -39.95 10.31 -27.78
N VAL A 232 -39.50 9.81 -28.93
CA VAL A 232 -38.46 8.76 -28.98
C VAL A 232 -37.08 9.43 -28.91
N THR A 233 -36.25 9.04 -27.94
CA THR A 233 -34.91 9.65 -27.74
C THR A 233 -33.78 8.65 -27.97
N ALA A 234 -34.01 7.36 -27.69
CA ALA A 234 -33.04 6.30 -27.95
C ALA A 234 -33.69 5.14 -28.70
N LEU A 235 -32.93 4.50 -29.60
CA LEU A 235 -33.33 3.30 -30.34
C LEU A 235 -32.09 2.44 -30.52
N LYS A 236 -32.18 1.14 -30.22
CA LYS A 236 -31.08 0.20 -30.45
C LYS A 236 -31.56 -1.18 -30.86
N PHE A 237 -31.09 -1.65 -32.01
CA PHE A 237 -31.27 -3.05 -32.44
C PHE A 237 -30.30 -3.98 -31.72
N ARG A 238 -30.76 -5.21 -31.45
CA ARG A 238 -29.95 -6.31 -30.95
C ARG A 238 -29.26 -7.04 -32.12
N ASN A 239 -28.08 -7.62 -31.89
CA ASN A 239 -27.34 -8.41 -32.89
C ASN A 239 -28.05 -9.71 -33.33
N ASP A 240 -29.09 -10.14 -32.61
CA ASP A 240 -30.03 -11.21 -33.01
C ASP A 240 -30.97 -10.78 -34.16
N GLY A 241 -31.08 -9.48 -34.44
CA GLY A 241 -31.84 -8.93 -35.57
C GLY A 241 -33.37 -8.91 -35.40
N LEU A 242 -33.92 -9.54 -34.36
CA LEU A 242 -35.37 -9.53 -34.06
C LEU A 242 -35.75 -8.55 -32.95
N ASN A 243 -34.91 -8.44 -31.92
CA ASN A 243 -35.19 -7.65 -30.74
C ASN A 243 -34.71 -6.20 -30.93
N MET A 244 -35.51 -5.25 -30.48
CA MET A 244 -35.23 -3.81 -30.50
C MET A 244 -35.54 -3.23 -29.12
N ALA A 245 -34.76 -2.24 -28.69
CA ALA A 245 -35.06 -1.44 -27.52
C ALA A 245 -35.31 0.01 -27.93
N VAL A 246 -36.27 0.64 -27.27
CA VAL A 246 -36.73 2.01 -27.53
C VAL A 246 -36.79 2.76 -26.21
N GLY A 247 -36.23 3.96 -26.16
CA GLY A 247 -36.23 4.84 -25.00
C GLY A 247 -37.07 6.07 -25.25
N THR A 248 -37.97 6.37 -24.32
CA THR A 248 -38.82 7.56 -24.38
C THR A 248 -38.22 8.75 -23.65
N SER A 249 -38.72 9.94 -23.97
CA SER A 249 -38.46 11.19 -23.23
C SER A 249 -38.86 11.14 -21.76
N ASN A 250 -39.71 10.19 -21.36
CA ASN A 250 -40.31 10.10 -20.03
C ASN A 250 -39.50 9.22 -19.07
N GLY A 251 -38.37 8.66 -19.51
CA GLY A 251 -37.59 7.70 -18.72
C GLY A 251 -38.09 6.25 -18.82
N VAL A 252 -38.94 5.94 -19.81
CA VAL A 252 -39.49 4.61 -19.99
C VAL A 252 -38.76 3.86 -21.11
N SER A 253 -38.19 2.71 -20.75
CA SER A 253 -37.49 1.80 -21.64
C SER A 253 -38.44 0.69 -22.09
N LEU A 254 -38.60 0.54 -23.40
CA LEU A 254 -39.52 -0.41 -24.02
C LEU A 254 -38.74 -1.43 -24.85
N LEU A 255 -38.97 -2.71 -24.60
CA LEU A 255 -38.46 -3.79 -25.45
C LEU A 255 -39.52 -4.22 -26.45
N TYR A 256 -39.13 -4.36 -27.71
CA TYR A 256 -39.97 -4.86 -28.79
C TYR A 256 -39.31 -6.06 -29.47
N ASP A 257 -40.13 -7.00 -29.93
CA ASP A 257 -39.79 -7.94 -30.99
C ASP A 257 -40.39 -7.35 -32.28
N LEU A 258 -39.59 -7.24 -33.35
CA LEU A 258 -40.05 -6.73 -34.65
C LEU A 258 -41.28 -7.47 -35.22
N ARG A 259 -41.58 -8.68 -34.72
CA ARG A 259 -42.77 -9.46 -35.09
C ARG A 259 -44.04 -9.06 -34.33
N ARG A 260 -43.95 -8.20 -33.31
CA ARG A 260 -45.06 -7.80 -32.44
C ARG A 260 -45.21 -6.28 -32.38
N SER A 261 -46.45 -5.79 -32.45
CA SER A 261 -46.77 -4.36 -32.31
C SER A 261 -46.83 -3.89 -30.86
N GLN A 262 -46.97 -4.80 -29.90
CA GLN A 262 -46.95 -4.49 -28.46
C GLN A 262 -45.56 -4.74 -27.87
N PRO A 263 -45.11 -3.93 -26.89
CA PRO A 263 -43.85 -4.16 -26.21
C PRO A 263 -43.87 -5.50 -25.47
N LEU A 264 -42.73 -6.18 -25.47
CA LEU A 264 -42.47 -7.36 -24.65
C LEU A 264 -42.38 -7.00 -23.16
N MET A 265 -41.76 -5.86 -22.86
CA MET A 265 -41.59 -5.36 -21.51
C MET A 265 -41.43 -3.84 -21.51
N THR A 266 -42.04 -3.21 -20.50
CA THR A 266 -41.96 -1.77 -20.21
C THR A 266 -41.27 -1.60 -18.87
N LYS A 267 -40.22 -0.78 -18.81
CA LYS A 267 -39.46 -0.51 -17.59
C LYS A 267 -39.19 0.98 -17.42
N ASP A 268 -39.70 1.54 -16.33
CA ASP A 268 -39.39 2.90 -15.90
C ASP A 268 -38.05 2.95 -15.14
N GLN A 269 -37.27 3.99 -15.39
CA GLN A 269 -36.03 4.31 -14.69
C GLN A 269 -36.28 5.09 -13.38
N GLY A 270 -37.43 5.78 -13.26
CA GLY A 270 -37.98 6.36 -12.05
C GLY A 270 -37.71 7.85 -11.82
N TYR A 271 -36.77 8.47 -12.57
CA TYR A 271 -36.51 9.91 -12.46
C TYR A 271 -37.31 10.79 -13.43
N GLY A 272 -37.98 10.20 -14.43
CA GLY A 272 -38.76 10.96 -15.41
C GLY A 272 -37.92 11.79 -16.39
N PHE A 273 -36.62 11.52 -16.52
CA PHE A 273 -35.75 12.16 -17.51
C PHE A 273 -35.66 11.32 -18.78
N ALA A 274 -35.38 11.97 -19.92
CA ALA A 274 -35.19 11.28 -21.18
C ALA A 274 -34.06 10.24 -21.13
N ILE A 275 -34.30 9.09 -21.77
CA ILE A 275 -33.27 8.08 -21.98
C ILE A 275 -32.35 8.57 -23.10
N ASN A 276 -31.09 8.86 -22.74
CA ASN A 276 -30.08 9.35 -23.67
C ASN A 276 -29.53 8.24 -24.57
N LYS A 277 -29.43 7.01 -24.05
CA LYS A 277 -28.86 5.87 -24.78
C LYS A 277 -29.31 4.53 -24.23
N ILE A 278 -29.32 3.54 -25.11
CA ILE A 278 -29.58 2.14 -24.80
C ILE A 278 -28.53 1.29 -25.53
N THR A 279 -27.93 0.32 -24.84
CA THR A 279 -27.04 -0.67 -25.46
C THR A 279 -27.39 -2.08 -24.99
N TRP A 280 -27.35 -3.02 -25.93
CA TRP A 280 -27.49 -4.45 -25.64
C TRP A 280 -26.13 -5.00 -25.18
N LEU A 281 -26.13 -5.81 -24.13
CA LEU A 281 -24.92 -6.47 -23.59
C LEU A 281 -24.93 -7.93 -24.06
N ASP A 282 -24.64 -8.12 -25.34
CA ASP A 282 -24.82 -9.40 -26.05
C ASP A 282 -23.51 -10.19 -26.23
N ASP A 283 -22.35 -9.53 -26.16
CA ASP A 283 -21.08 -10.08 -26.66
C ASP A 283 -20.56 -11.26 -25.80
N SER A 284 -20.72 -11.18 -24.47
CA SER A 284 -20.35 -12.26 -23.57
C SER A 284 -21.50 -13.25 -23.33
N SER A 285 -21.22 -14.55 -23.48
CA SER A 285 -22.22 -15.62 -23.34
C SER A 285 -22.88 -15.70 -21.95
N SER A 286 -22.17 -15.29 -20.88
CA SER A 286 -22.72 -15.22 -19.51
C SER A 286 -23.59 -13.97 -19.27
N VAL A 287 -23.53 -12.99 -20.16
CA VAL A 287 -24.18 -11.67 -20.06
C VAL A 287 -25.37 -11.53 -21.01
N SER A 288 -25.44 -12.42 -22.02
CA SER A 288 -26.19 -12.40 -23.29
C SER A 288 -27.69 -12.05 -23.32
N ASN A 289 -28.26 -11.55 -22.23
CA ASN A 289 -29.64 -11.08 -22.09
C ASN A 289 -29.77 -9.76 -21.31
N LYS A 290 -28.67 -9.16 -20.86
CA LYS A 290 -28.69 -7.88 -20.17
C LYS A 290 -28.75 -6.72 -21.16
N ILE A 291 -29.38 -5.63 -20.73
CA ILE A 291 -29.47 -4.38 -21.45
C ILE A 291 -29.10 -3.23 -20.51
N MET A 292 -28.35 -2.26 -21.03
CA MET A 292 -27.99 -1.04 -20.34
C MET A 292 -28.82 0.12 -20.88
N THR A 293 -29.37 0.91 -19.97
CA THR A 293 -30.21 2.07 -20.24
C THR A 293 -29.70 3.25 -19.43
N SER A 294 -29.42 4.38 -20.08
CA SER A 294 -28.89 5.59 -19.43
C SER A 294 -29.83 6.78 -19.58
N ASP A 295 -30.21 7.37 -18.45
CA ASP A 295 -30.85 8.68 -18.34
C ASP A 295 -29.79 9.78 -18.20
N LYS A 296 -30.24 11.03 -18.03
CA LYS A 296 -29.35 12.15 -17.64
C LYS A 296 -28.58 11.92 -16.33
N LYS A 297 -29.07 11.10 -15.38
CA LYS A 297 -28.43 10.97 -14.04
C LYS A 297 -27.93 9.58 -13.68
N ILE A 298 -28.50 8.54 -14.27
CA ILE A 298 -28.26 7.16 -13.88
C ILE A 298 -28.09 6.30 -15.12
N ALA A 299 -27.25 5.29 -15.02
CA ALA A 299 -27.23 4.20 -15.98
C ALA A 299 -27.52 2.89 -15.25
N LYS A 300 -28.59 2.21 -15.65
CA LYS A 300 -29.06 0.95 -15.04
C LYS A 300 -28.84 -0.19 -16.01
N ILE A 301 -28.40 -1.33 -15.49
CA ILE A 301 -28.27 -2.59 -16.22
C ILE A 301 -29.32 -3.56 -15.68
N TRP A 302 -30.06 -4.23 -16.57
CA TRP A 302 -31.14 -5.14 -16.19
C TRP A 302 -31.31 -6.28 -17.19
N ASP A 303 -31.95 -7.37 -16.76
CA ASP A 303 -32.24 -8.53 -17.63
C ASP A 303 -33.52 -8.29 -18.43
N ARG A 304 -33.47 -8.52 -19.75
CA ARG A 304 -34.61 -8.42 -20.67
C ARG A 304 -35.81 -9.31 -20.32
N HIS A 305 -35.59 -10.42 -19.60
CA HIS A 305 -36.63 -11.45 -19.39
C HIS A 305 -37.36 -11.29 -18.06
N SER A 306 -36.64 -11.01 -16.98
CA SER A 306 -37.27 -10.80 -15.67
C SER A 306 -37.57 -9.33 -15.38
N GLY A 307 -36.87 -8.40 -16.04
CA GLY A 307 -36.95 -6.97 -15.73
C GLY A 307 -36.20 -6.58 -14.46
N ASP A 308 -35.56 -7.51 -13.76
CA ASP A 308 -34.83 -7.25 -12.53
C ASP A 308 -33.63 -6.32 -12.78
N LEU A 309 -33.37 -5.43 -11.83
CA LEU A 309 -32.19 -4.58 -11.86
C LEU A 309 -30.96 -5.40 -11.47
N PHE A 310 -29.96 -5.48 -12.35
CA PHE A 310 -28.69 -6.15 -12.08
C PHE A 310 -27.70 -5.21 -11.38
N ALA A 311 -27.54 -3.98 -11.88
CA ALA A 311 -26.66 -2.97 -11.30
C ALA A 311 -27.15 -1.55 -11.63
N SER A 312 -26.88 -0.58 -10.75
CA SER A 312 -27.01 0.85 -11.04
C SER A 312 -25.64 1.54 -10.94
N MET A 313 -25.38 2.41 -11.91
CA MET A 313 -24.24 3.33 -11.95
C MET A 313 -24.77 4.74 -11.73
N GLU A 314 -24.40 5.34 -10.60
CA GLU A 314 -24.92 6.62 -10.13
C GLU A 314 -23.75 7.64 -10.00
N PRO A 315 -23.35 8.30 -11.10
CA PRO A 315 -22.37 9.37 -11.05
C PRO A 315 -22.91 10.60 -10.31
N SER A 316 -22.01 11.40 -9.74
CA SER A 316 -22.38 12.64 -9.04
C SER A 316 -22.68 13.81 -9.99
N VAL A 317 -22.58 13.59 -11.31
CA VAL A 317 -22.69 14.60 -12.37
C VAL A 317 -23.50 14.00 -13.50
N ASP A 318 -24.26 14.85 -14.18
CA ASP A 318 -25.16 14.48 -15.27
C ASP A 318 -24.39 13.89 -16.49
N ILE A 319 -24.96 12.85 -17.07
CA ILE A 319 -24.45 11.99 -18.14
C ILE A 319 -25.02 12.45 -19.49
N ASN A 320 -24.14 12.65 -20.47
CA ASN A 320 -24.49 12.93 -21.87
C ASN A 320 -24.50 11.67 -22.73
N ASP A 321 -23.57 10.75 -22.47
CA ASP A 321 -23.38 9.52 -23.25
C ASP A 321 -22.76 8.40 -22.42
N VAL A 322 -23.04 7.14 -22.77
CA VAL A 322 -22.42 5.96 -22.16
C VAL A 322 -22.03 4.98 -23.24
N GLU A 323 -20.80 4.49 -23.22
CA GLU A 323 -20.31 3.49 -24.17
C GLU A 323 -19.78 2.25 -23.41
N TYR A 324 -20.16 1.08 -23.88
CA TYR A 324 -19.73 -0.22 -23.38
C TYR A 324 -18.48 -0.69 -24.15
N ILE A 325 -17.50 -1.29 -23.47
CA ILE A 325 -16.39 -1.97 -24.16
C ILE A 325 -16.77 -3.45 -24.37
N PRO A 326 -16.82 -3.93 -25.64
CA PRO A 326 -17.11 -5.33 -25.96
C PRO A 326 -16.28 -6.34 -25.15
N ASP A 327 -16.85 -7.51 -24.90
CA ASP A 327 -16.24 -8.63 -24.17
C ASP A 327 -15.74 -8.35 -22.73
N SER A 328 -16.13 -7.23 -22.10
CA SER A 328 -15.61 -6.83 -20.78
C SER A 328 -16.67 -6.35 -19.80
N GLY A 329 -16.28 -6.05 -18.55
CA GLY A 329 -17.14 -5.38 -17.56
C GLY A 329 -17.06 -3.85 -17.54
N MET A 330 -16.41 -3.21 -18.54
CA MET A 330 -16.05 -1.78 -18.52
C MET A 330 -17.05 -0.87 -19.24
N PHE A 331 -17.30 0.30 -18.64
CA PHE A 331 -18.14 1.37 -19.19
C PHE A 331 -17.40 2.71 -19.16
N PHE A 332 -17.50 3.47 -20.26
CA PHE A 332 -17.11 4.87 -20.34
C PHE A 332 -18.34 5.76 -20.30
N MET A 333 -18.29 6.88 -19.55
CA MET A 333 -19.37 7.87 -19.50
C MET A 333 -18.86 9.26 -19.85
N ALA A 334 -19.53 9.89 -20.82
CA ALA A 334 -19.40 11.30 -21.12
C ALA A 334 -20.34 12.08 -20.19
N ASN A 335 -19.85 13.15 -19.58
CA ASN A 335 -20.58 13.91 -18.57
C ASN A 335 -20.20 15.40 -18.58
N GLU A 336 -20.96 16.18 -17.80
CA GLU A 336 -20.73 17.62 -17.57
C GLU A 336 -19.54 17.90 -16.62
N SER A 337 -18.54 17.01 -16.55
CA SER A 337 -17.40 17.13 -15.62
C SER A 337 -16.06 17.04 -16.35
N ILE A 338 -15.01 17.59 -15.72
CA ILE A 338 -13.64 17.56 -16.25
C ILE A 338 -13.17 16.12 -16.50
N PRO A 339 -13.07 15.22 -15.49
CA PRO A 339 -12.73 13.82 -15.73
C PRO A 339 -13.94 13.04 -16.24
N MET A 340 -13.79 12.41 -17.40
CA MET A 340 -14.77 11.43 -17.88
C MET A 340 -14.79 10.23 -16.94
N HIS A 341 -15.97 9.66 -16.68
CA HIS A 341 -16.10 8.58 -15.70
C HIS A 341 -15.88 7.21 -16.34
N THR A 342 -15.17 6.35 -15.61
CA THR A 342 -15.05 4.92 -15.94
C THR A 342 -15.61 4.09 -14.81
N TYR A 343 -16.49 3.17 -15.17
CA TYR A 343 -17.09 2.20 -14.27
C TYR A 343 -16.67 0.79 -14.67
N TYR A 344 -16.42 -0.06 -13.69
CA TYR A 344 -16.09 -1.46 -13.86
C TYR A 344 -17.00 -2.34 -12.99
N ILE A 345 -17.51 -3.41 -13.59
CA ILE A 345 -18.41 -4.36 -12.93
C ILE A 345 -17.86 -5.78 -13.17
N PRO A 346 -17.06 -6.35 -12.24
CA PRO A 346 -16.48 -7.68 -12.40
C PRO A 346 -17.53 -8.78 -12.59
N ALA A 347 -18.67 -8.65 -11.91
CA ALA A 347 -19.80 -9.58 -12.05
C ALA A 347 -20.52 -9.52 -13.41
N LEU A 348 -20.17 -8.55 -14.27
CA LEU A 348 -20.60 -8.51 -15.66
C LEU A 348 -19.61 -9.27 -16.55
N GLY A 349 -18.32 -8.98 -16.43
CA GLY A 349 -17.27 -9.65 -17.18
C GLY A 349 -15.88 -9.16 -16.74
N PRO A 350 -14.82 -9.87 -17.16
CA PRO A 350 -13.44 -9.53 -16.78
C PRO A 350 -13.02 -8.16 -17.33
N ALA A 351 -11.90 -7.64 -16.81
CA ALA A 351 -11.28 -6.46 -17.39
C ALA A 351 -10.72 -6.77 -18.80
N PRO A 352 -10.71 -5.79 -19.71
CA PRO A 352 -10.13 -6.00 -21.04
C PRO A 352 -8.62 -6.24 -20.93
N LYS A 353 -8.04 -6.93 -21.93
CA LYS A 353 -6.64 -7.41 -21.92
C LYS A 353 -5.59 -6.35 -21.56
N TRP A 354 -5.83 -5.09 -21.92
CA TRP A 354 -4.95 -3.95 -21.64
C TRP A 354 -5.01 -3.45 -20.18
N CYS A 355 -6.02 -3.87 -19.40
CA CYS A 355 -6.20 -3.53 -18.00
C CYS A 355 -6.52 -4.74 -17.10
N SER A 356 -5.93 -5.90 -17.39
CA SER A 356 -6.02 -7.11 -16.54
C SER A 356 -5.58 -6.91 -15.08
N PHE A 357 -4.80 -5.85 -14.78
CA PHE A 357 -4.46 -5.48 -13.41
C PHE A 357 -5.66 -4.98 -12.58
N LEU A 358 -6.73 -4.49 -13.22
CA LEU A 358 -7.95 -4.08 -12.50
C LEU A 358 -8.59 -5.27 -11.78
N ASP A 359 -8.64 -6.44 -12.42
CA ASP A 359 -9.21 -7.66 -11.84
C ASP A 359 -8.51 -8.01 -10.52
N ASN A 360 -7.18 -8.03 -10.53
CA ASN A 360 -6.36 -8.26 -9.34
C ASN A 360 -6.60 -7.20 -8.25
N ILE A 361 -6.80 -5.92 -8.60
CA ILE A 361 -7.12 -4.87 -7.60
C ILE A 361 -8.51 -5.11 -7.00
N THR A 362 -9.49 -5.46 -7.82
CA THR A 362 -10.86 -5.71 -7.34
C THR A 362 -10.94 -6.98 -6.50
N GLU A 363 -10.27 -8.06 -6.88
CA GLU A 363 -10.19 -9.31 -6.12
C GLU A 363 -9.50 -9.09 -4.76
N GLU A 364 -8.36 -8.40 -4.72
CA GLU A 364 -7.68 -8.00 -3.48
C GLU A 364 -8.55 -7.12 -2.55
N LEU A 365 -9.48 -6.34 -3.14
CA LEU A 365 -10.41 -5.47 -2.41
C LEU A 365 -11.66 -6.23 -1.94
N GLU A 366 -12.13 -7.22 -2.68
CA GLU A 366 -13.20 -8.16 -2.27
C GLU A 366 -12.71 -9.15 -1.19
N GLU A 367 -11.44 -9.56 -1.22
CA GLU A 367 -10.81 -10.33 -0.14
C GLU A 367 -10.65 -9.53 1.16
N LYS A 368 -10.55 -8.20 1.07
CA LYS A 368 -10.27 -7.30 2.21
C LYS A 368 -11.36 -6.24 2.39
N PRO A 369 -12.64 -6.62 2.59
CA PRO A 369 -13.77 -5.68 2.67
C PRO A 369 -13.80 -4.88 4.00
N SER A 370 -12.80 -5.05 4.87
CA SER A 370 -12.80 -4.55 6.25
C SER A 370 -11.65 -3.57 6.53
N ASP A 371 -11.63 -2.41 5.87
CA ASP A 371 -10.97 -1.23 6.45
C ASP A 371 -11.84 -0.70 7.60
N THR A 372 -11.83 -1.44 8.70
CA THR A 372 -12.62 -1.09 9.89
C THR A 372 -12.18 0.27 10.40
N VAL A 373 -13.13 1.02 10.99
CA VAL A 373 -12.96 2.39 11.55
C VAL A 373 -11.83 2.49 12.62
N TYR A 374 -11.19 1.38 12.96
CA TYR A 374 -10.10 1.25 13.91
C TYR A 374 -8.73 0.94 13.27
N SER A 375 -8.56 0.94 11.95
CA SER A 375 -7.26 0.66 11.29
C SER A 375 -6.13 1.61 11.72
N ASN A 376 -6.47 2.87 12.05
CA ASN A 376 -5.54 3.86 12.61
C ASN A 376 -5.45 3.86 14.15
N TYR A 377 -6.10 2.92 14.85
CA TYR A 377 -6.18 2.85 16.31
C TYR A 377 -5.48 1.60 16.86
N ARG A 378 -4.42 1.81 17.66
CA ARG A 378 -3.72 0.73 18.36
C ARG A 378 -4.38 0.44 19.71
N PHE A 379 -4.69 -0.83 19.97
CA PHE A 379 -5.15 -1.29 21.28
C PHE A 379 -3.99 -1.34 22.29
N ILE A 380 -4.23 -0.85 23.51
CA ILE A 380 -3.25 -0.73 24.58
C ILE A 380 -3.84 -1.24 25.88
N THR A 381 -3.11 -2.09 26.60
CA THR A 381 -3.54 -2.59 27.92
C THR A 381 -3.38 -1.52 29.00
N LYS A 382 -4.11 -1.63 30.11
CA LYS A 382 -3.92 -0.74 31.28
C LYS A 382 -2.47 -0.72 31.79
N GLN A 383 -1.74 -1.83 31.68
CA GLN A 383 -0.34 -1.93 32.08
C GLN A 383 0.57 -1.11 31.15
N ASP A 384 0.32 -1.13 29.84
CA ASP A 384 1.10 -0.39 28.86
C ASP A 384 0.86 1.14 28.95
N VAL A 385 -0.37 1.58 29.30
CA VAL A 385 -0.65 3.00 29.58
C VAL A 385 0.16 3.51 30.78
N VAL A 386 0.33 2.67 31.81
CA VAL A 386 1.19 2.98 32.97
C VAL A 386 2.67 2.97 32.58
N ARG A 387 3.12 1.96 31.81
CA ARG A 387 4.52 1.85 31.33
C ARG A 387 4.94 3.05 30.46
N LEU A 388 4.03 3.55 29.64
CA LEU A 388 4.24 4.73 28.78
C LEU A 388 3.95 6.06 29.46
N ASN A 389 3.55 6.04 30.74
CA ASN A 389 3.25 7.20 31.59
C ASN A 389 2.16 8.14 31.00
N ILE A 390 1.15 7.55 30.35
CA ILE A 390 0.02 8.26 29.69
C ILE A 390 -1.30 8.16 30.47
N SER A 391 -1.24 7.78 31.75
CA SER A 391 -2.40 7.66 32.65
C SER A 391 -3.25 8.93 32.73
N HIS A 392 -2.64 10.11 32.57
CA HIS A 392 -3.32 11.41 32.54
C HIS A 392 -4.27 11.62 31.35
N LEU A 393 -4.19 10.80 30.29
CA LEU A 393 -5.08 10.89 29.13
C LEU A 393 -6.33 10.01 29.25
N ILE A 394 -6.43 9.17 30.29
CA ILE A 394 -7.59 8.33 30.55
C ILE A 394 -8.83 9.22 30.79
N GLY A 395 -9.88 9.01 29.99
CA GLY A 395 -11.11 9.81 30.02
C GLY A 395 -11.12 11.02 29.06
N THR A 396 -10.01 11.32 28.40
CA THR A 396 -9.99 12.32 27.31
C THR A 396 -10.39 11.68 25.97
N LYS A 397 -10.86 12.50 25.01
CA LYS A 397 -11.24 12.04 23.65
C LYS A 397 -10.09 11.34 22.88
N VAL A 398 -8.85 11.48 23.34
CA VAL A 398 -7.63 10.90 22.75
C VAL A 398 -7.50 9.39 23.03
N MET A 399 -8.02 8.90 24.17
CA MET A 399 -8.03 7.48 24.52
C MET A 399 -9.46 6.97 24.64
N ARG A 400 -9.90 6.13 23.70
CA ARG A 400 -11.22 5.49 23.76
C ARG A 400 -11.12 4.22 24.59
N ALA A 401 -11.82 4.15 25.72
CA ALA A 401 -11.90 2.92 26.51
C ALA A 401 -12.62 1.82 25.72
N TYR A 402 -12.08 0.60 25.73
CA TYR A 402 -12.70 -0.55 25.10
C TYR A 402 -12.38 -1.83 25.88
N MET A 403 -13.43 -2.52 26.35
CA MET A 403 -13.36 -3.75 27.15
C MET A 403 -12.42 -3.64 28.36
N HIS A 404 -11.15 -4.04 28.19
CA HIS A 404 -10.12 -4.09 29.24
C HIS A 404 -8.90 -3.19 28.97
N GLY A 405 -8.93 -2.38 27.91
CA GLY A 405 -7.86 -1.47 27.50
C GLY A 405 -8.36 -0.16 26.90
N TYR A 406 -7.49 0.49 26.13
CA TYR A 406 -7.76 1.75 25.45
C TYR A 406 -7.26 1.70 24.01
N PHE A 407 -8.02 2.29 23.08
CA PHE A 407 -7.55 2.62 21.75
C PHE A 407 -6.97 4.04 21.73
N ILE A 408 -5.79 4.20 21.13
CA ILE A 408 -5.16 5.49 20.81
C ILE A 408 -4.76 5.50 19.32
N ASP A 409 -4.66 6.65 18.68
CA ASP A 409 -4.16 6.73 17.30
C ASP A 409 -2.70 6.21 17.22
N THR A 410 -2.39 5.41 16.20
CA THR A 410 -1.07 4.75 16.07
C THR A 410 0.09 5.75 16.06
N GLU A 411 -0.07 6.89 15.37
CA GLU A 411 0.95 7.96 15.40
C GLU A 411 1.20 8.54 16.80
N LEU A 412 0.16 8.66 17.62
CA LEU A 412 0.28 9.19 18.99
C LEU A 412 0.97 8.16 19.87
N TYR A 413 0.65 6.88 19.71
CA TYR A 413 1.38 5.80 20.38
C TYR A 413 2.87 5.83 20.06
N ASP A 414 3.25 5.91 18.79
CA ASP A 414 4.66 5.85 18.39
C ASP A 414 5.44 7.08 18.89
N LYS A 415 4.83 8.28 18.85
CA LYS A 415 5.40 9.49 19.46
C LYS A 415 5.62 9.33 20.96
N VAL A 416 4.65 8.80 21.70
CA VAL A 416 4.79 8.57 23.15
C VAL A 416 5.79 7.47 23.46
N ASN A 417 5.82 6.38 22.68
CA ASN A 417 6.74 5.27 22.84
C ASN A 417 8.21 5.68 22.61
N LEU A 418 8.47 6.53 21.61
CA LEU A 418 9.79 7.13 21.37
C LEU A 418 10.23 8.06 22.51
N ILE A 419 9.30 8.78 23.14
CA ILE A 419 9.59 9.66 24.29
C ILE A 419 9.81 8.83 25.57
N ALA A 420 9.03 7.78 25.79
CA ALA A 420 9.11 6.89 26.94
C ALA A 420 10.37 6.01 26.90
N ASN A 421 10.83 5.62 25.72
CA ASN A 421 12.00 4.78 25.51
C ASN A 421 13.08 5.46 24.62
N PRO A 422 13.81 6.49 25.12
CA PRO A 422 14.85 7.18 24.35
C PRO A 422 15.95 6.26 23.81
N ASN A 423 16.22 5.15 24.51
CA ASN A 423 17.27 4.21 24.17
C ASN A 423 16.81 3.08 23.21
N ALA A 424 15.56 3.07 22.73
CA ALA A 424 15.00 1.96 21.96
C ALA A 424 15.86 1.56 20.73
N ILE A 425 16.49 2.52 20.07
CA ILE A 425 17.40 2.28 18.93
C ILE A 425 18.71 1.63 19.38
N GLN A 426 19.24 1.99 20.55
CA GLN A 426 20.44 1.39 21.13
C GLN A 426 20.15 -0.03 21.61
N ASP A 427 19.03 -0.23 22.32
CA ASP A 427 18.56 -1.55 22.77
C ASP A 427 18.30 -2.52 21.62
N GLN A 428 17.68 -2.06 20.52
CA GLN A 428 17.49 -2.86 19.32
C GLN A 428 18.85 -3.26 18.71
N ARG A 429 19.76 -2.30 18.56
CA ARG A 429 21.11 -2.54 18.02
C ARG A 429 21.90 -3.51 18.90
N GLU A 430 21.82 -3.40 20.23
CA GLU A 430 22.42 -4.35 21.15
C GLU A 430 21.81 -5.75 21.05
N ARG A 431 20.47 -5.86 20.89
CA ARG A 431 19.81 -7.16 20.70
C ARG A 431 20.19 -7.81 19.37
N GLU A 432 20.34 -7.04 18.30
CA GLU A 432 20.83 -7.53 17.01
C GLU A 432 22.31 -7.94 17.07
N ILE A 433 23.15 -7.17 17.75
CA ILE A 433 24.55 -7.53 18.01
C ILE A 433 24.61 -8.81 18.85
N LYS A 434 23.83 -8.93 19.94
CA LYS A 434 23.74 -10.15 20.76
C LYS A 434 23.29 -11.34 19.92
N LYS A 435 22.22 -11.23 19.13
CA LYS A 435 21.76 -12.29 18.22
C LYS A 435 22.79 -12.66 17.15
N ARG A 436 23.55 -11.70 16.61
CA ARG A 436 24.64 -11.98 15.66
C ARG A 436 25.80 -12.69 16.34
N VAL A 437 26.23 -12.22 17.51
CA VAL A 437 27.28 -12.86 18.33
C VAL A 437 26.86 -14.26 18.78
N GLU A 438 25.59 -14.48 19.08
CA GLU A 438 25.03 -15.78 19.45
C GLU A 438 25.05 -16.75 18.26
N LYS A 439 24.59 -16.32 17.07
CA LYS A 439 24.75 -17.09 15.81
C LYS A 439 26.21 -17.35 15.43
N GLU A 440 27.11 -16.41 15.71
CA GLU A 440 28.56 -16.58 15.52
C GLU A 440 29.18 -17.52 16.57
N ARG A 441 28.58 -17.66 17.77
CA ARG A 441 28.95 -18.69 18.75
C ARG A 441 28.41 -20.07 18.33
N GLU A 442 27.16 -20.15 17.89
CA GLU A 442 26.55 -21.38 17.35
C GLU A 442 27.34 -21.95 16.16
N SER A 443 27.82 -21.11 15.24
CA SER A 443 28.64 -21.55 14.11
C SER A 443 30.07 -21.93 14.50
N ARG A 444 30.66 -21.25 15.50
CA ARG A 444 32.06 -21.45 15.91
C ARG A 444 32.27 -22.61 16.89
N ILE A 445 31.21 -23.14 17.51
CA ILE A 445 31.29 -24.30 18.42
C ILE A 445 31.21 -25.65 17.66
N ARG A 446 30.79 -25.66 16.38
CA ARG A 446 30.64 -26.91 15.58
C ARG A 446 31.95 -27.55 15.11
N SER A 447 33.12 -26.94 15.31
CA SER A 447 34.41 -27.49 14.86
C SER A 447 35.23 -28.21 15.95
N THR A 448 34.71 -28.33 17.18
CA THR A 448 35.29 -29.17 18.24
C THR A 448 34.18 -29.92 18.95
N GLY A 449 34.21 -31.26 18.88
CA GLY A 449 33.08 -32.13 19.24
C GLY A 449 32.50 -31.93 20.64
N ALA A 450 31.48 -31.08 20.73
CA ALA A 450 30.58 -30.98 21.86
C ALA A 450 29.30 -31.74 21.52
N ILE A 451 29.18 -32.95 22.07
CA ILE A 451 27.95 -33.73 22.16
C ILE A 451 26.81 -32.81 22.59
N SER A 452 25.59 -33.02 22.09
CA SER A 452 24.41 -32.25 22.51
C SER A 452 24.09 -32.51 24.00
N ASN A 453 24.75 -31.76 24.88
CA ASN A 453 24.80 -31.93 26.34
C ASN A 453 23.48 -31.61 27.08
N THR A 454 22.33 -31.71 26.42
CA THR A 454 21.03 -31.26 26.93
C THR A 454 20.20 -32.35 27.62
N LYS A 455 20.67 -33.60 27.65
CA LYS A 455 19.96 -34.73 28.32
C LYS A 455 20.77 -35.51 29.37
N ILE A 456 22.11 -35.51 29.31
CA ILE A 456 22.94 -36.29 30.24
C ILE A 456 22.99 -35.59 31.62
N LYS A 457 22.41 -36.22 32.64
CA LYS A 457 22.49 -35.75 34.04
C LYS A 457 23.72 -36.30 34.75
N VAL A 458 24.01 -37.59 34.55
CA VAL A 458 25.00 -38.40 35.29
C VAL A 458 26.07 -38.95 34.32
N ASN A 459 27.27 -39.28 34.81
CA ASN A 459 28.34 -39.92 34.02
C ASN A 459 28.82 -39.19 32.75
N LYS A 460 28.87 -37.85 32.77
CA LYS A 460 29.33 -37.02 31.64
C LYS A 460 30.74 -37.39 31.15
N ASP A 461 31.64 -37.73 32.07
CA ASP A 461 33.02 -38.13 31.75
C ASP A 461 33.12 -39.53 31.13
N TYR A 462 32.09 -40.36 31.27
CA TYR A 462 32.02 -41.65 30.58
C TYR A 462 31.56 -41.47 29.13
N ALA A 463 30.56 -40.60 28.89
CA ALA A 463 30.09 -40.27 27.54
C ALA A 463 31.19 -39.60 26.68
N THR A 464 32.02 -38.73 27.26
CA THR A 464 33.18 -38.15 26.55
C THR A 464 34.28 -39.18 26.26
N LYS A 465 34.59 -40.07 27.22
CA LYS A 465 35.54 -41.19 27.00
C LYS A 465 35.05 -42.18 25.94
N LEU A 466 33.73 -42.45 25.85
CA LEU A 466 33.11 -43.24 24.78
C LEU A 466 33.28 -42.57 23.42
N GLY A 467 32.97 -41.27 23.31
CA GLY A 467 33.15 -40.49 22.08
C GLY A 467 34.59 -40.45 21.59
N GLN A 468 35.58 -40.45 22.50
CA GLN A 468 37.00 -40.53 22.15
C GLN A 468 37.46 -41.92 21.70
N LYS A 469 36.88 -43.01 22.24
CA LYS A 469 37.31 -44.39 21.94
C LYS A 469 36.61 -45.03 20.74
N LEU A 470 35.32 -44.76 20.53
CA LEU A 470 34.53 -45.36 19.44
C LEU A 470 34.15 -44.34 18.34
N GLY A 471 34.20 -43.04 18.64
CA GLY A 471 33.78 -41.97 17.74
C GLY A 471 32.49 -41.29 18.20
N SER A 472 32.28 -40.04 17.76
CA SER A 472 31.16 -39.21 18.19
C SER A 472 29.80 -39.75 17.76
N GLU A 473 29.67 -40.24 16.53
CA GLU A 473 28.39 -40.74 16.00
C GLU A 473 27.88 -41.97 16.77
N THR A 474 28.77 -42.91 17.10
CA THR A 474 28.43 -44.07 17.93
C THR A 474 28.12 -43.70 19.38
N ALA A 475 28.79 -42.69 19.93
CA ALA A 475 28.49 -42.20 21.28
C ALA A 475 27.13 -41.48 21.33
N GLU A 476 26.78 -40.70 20.31
CA GLU A 476 25.47 -40.06 20.20
C GLU A 476 24.34 -41.08 19.98
N GLN A 477 24.59 -42.19 19.28
CA GLN A 477 23.62 -43.30 19.21
C GLN A 477 23.40 -43.96 20.58
N VAL A 478 24.46 -44.27 21.33
CA VAL A 478 24.34 -44.90 22.67
C VAL A 478 23.69 -43.95 23.70
N VAL A 479 23.99 -42.66 23.66
CA VAL A 479 23.40 -41.65 24.56
C VAL A 479 21.91 -41.41 24.28
N ASN A 480 21.44 -41.65 23.05
CA ASN A 480 20.04 -41.49 22.66
C ASN A 480 19.26 -42.83 22.53
N ASP A 481 19.88 -43.98 22.81
CA ASP A 481 19.20 -45.28 22.85
C ASP A 481 18.42 -45.40 24.16
N ASP A 482 17.09 -45.57 24.06
CA ASP A 482 16.20 -45.67 25.21
C ASP A 482 16.58 -46.81 26.19
N ARG A 483 17.32 -47.84 25.73
CA ARG A 483 17.81 -48.94 26.59
C ARG A 483 18.95 -48.56 27.53
N PHE A 484 19.71 -47.50 27.23
CA PHE A 484 20.83 -47.03 28.04
C PHE A 484 20.55 -45.70 28.75
N LYS A 485 19.34 -45.18 28.60
CA LYS A 485 18.92 -43.88 29.14
C LYS A 485 19.01 -43.79 30.67
N GLU A 486 18.64 -44.84 31.39
CA GLU A 486 18.72 -44.92 32.86
C GLU A 486 20.18 -44.69 33.34
N MET A 487 21.17 -45.21 32.63
CA MET A 487 22.61 -45.06 32.94
C MET A 487 23.12 -43.60 32.93
N PHE A 488 22.39 -42.70 32.24
CA PHE A 488 22.76 -41.30 32.05
C PHE A 488 21.79 -40.31 32.72
N GLU A 489 20.62 -40.77 33.17
CA GLU A 489 19.62 -39.96 33.88
C GLU A 489 19.57 -40.22 35.39
N ASP A 490 19.82 -41.45 35.87
CA ASP A 490 19.65 -41.83 37.29
C ASP A 490 20.95 -41.75 38.12
N PRO A 491 20.92 -41.13 39.31
CA PRO A 491 22.10 -40.94 40.15
C PRO A 491 22.65 -42.23 40.75
N MET A 492 21.86 -43.30 40.85
CA MET A 492 22.34 -44.61 41.35
C MET A 492 23.35 -45.29 40.42
N PHE A 493 23.39 -44.91 39.13
CA PHE A 493 24.38 -45.43 38.18
C PHE A 493 25.64 -44.55 38.10
N GLN A 494 25.79 -43.53 38.96
CA GLN A 494 26.98 -42.68 38.97
C GLN A 494 28.24 -43.51 39.26
N ILE A 495 29.21 -43.45 38.34
CA ILE A 495 30.51 -44.12 38.49
C ILE A 495 31.31 -43.38 39.55
N ASP A 496 31.49 -44.02 40.70
CA ASP A 496 32.36 -43.53 41.76
C ASP A 496 33.81 -43.98 41.50
N GLU A 497 34.68 -43.02 41.12
CA GLU A 497 36.11 -43.27 40.90
C GLU A 497 36.87 -43.60 42.21
N GLU A 498 36.27 -43.40 43.39
CA GLU A 498 36.88 -43.76 44.69
C GLU A 498 36.58 -45.19 45.16
N SER A 499 35.56 -45.84 44.58
CA SER A 499 35.20 -47.22 44.93
C SER A 499 36.34 -48.23 44.70
N HIS A 500 36.43 -49.23 45.57
CA HIS A 500 37.49 -50.25 45.54
C HIS A 500 37.49 -51.04 44.23
N ASP A 501 36.31 -51.48 43.79
CA ASP A 501 36.12 -52.27 42.56
C ASP A 501 36.55 -51.50 41.30
N TYR A 502 36.26 -50.19 41.24
CA TYR A 502 36.67 -49.34 40.11
C TYR A 502 38.20 -49.17 40.04
N LYS A 503 38.87 -49.07 41.19
CA LYS A 503 40.34 -48.99 41.30
C LYS A 503 40.99 -50.32 40.91
N GLN A 504 40.39 -51.45 41.27
CA GLN A 504 40.90 -52.79 40.91
C GLN A 504 40.81 -53.06 39.40
N LEU A 505 39.73 -52.60 38.75
CA LEU A 505 39.56 -52.71 37.29
C LEU A 505 40.42 -51.71 36.49
N ASN A 506 40.80 -50.57 37.09
CA ASN A 506 41.63 -49.54 36.46
C ASN A 506 42.96 -49.29 37.22
N PRO A 507 43.87 -50.28 37.28
CA PRO A 507 45.06 -50.25 38.15
C PRO A 507 46.09 -49.15 37.83
N VAL A 508 45.91 -48.38 36.76
CA VAL A 508 46.82 -47.29 36.35
C VAL A 508 46.51 -45.96 37.07
N LYS A 509 45.36 -45.86 37.76
CA LYS A 509 44.96 -44.67 38.55
C LYS A 509 45.14 -44.81 40.06
N GLY A 510 45.28 -46.03 40.59
CA GLY A 510 45.57 -46.28 42.01
C GLY A 510 47.08 -46.28 42.28
N SER A 511 47.55 -45.53 43.27
CA SER A 511 48.97 -45.48 43.62
C SER A 511 49.36 -46.54 44.66
N LYS A 512 50.50 -47.19 44.41
CA LYS A 512 51.15 -48.26 45.19
C LYS A 512 50.46 -49.64 45.17
N PRO A 513 51.15 -50.72 44.75
CA PRO A 513 50.75 -52.08 45.09
C PRO A 513 51.15 -52.37 46.54
N LEU A 514 50.18 -52.63 47.41
CA LEU A 514 50.43 -53.14 48.75
C LEU A 514 50.64 -54.66 48.67
N THR A 515 51.63 -55.16 49.42
CA THR A 515 51.91 -56.60 49.53
C THR A 515 50.91 -57.27 50.45
N ALA A 516 50.54 -58.53 50.14
CA ALA A 516 49.44 -59.30 50.75
C ALA A 516 49.66 -59.74 52.23
N ALA A 517 49.98 -58.77 53.11
CA ALA A 517 50.21 -58.97 54.55
C ALA A 517 49.44 -57.98 55.44
N GLU A 518 48.77 -56.97 54.89
CA GLU A 518 47.92 -56.02 55.63
C GLU A 518 46.40 -56.31 55.51
N GLU A 519 46.00 -57.26 54.67
CA GLU A 519 44.58 -57.58 54.35
C GLU A 519 43.84 -58.37 55.47
N SER A 520 44.32 -58.35 56.72
CA SER A 520 43.85 -59.26 57.78
C SER A 520 43.25 -58.59 59.02
N ASP A 521 43.30 -57.26 59.17
CA ASP A 521 43.01 -56.60 60.46
C ASP A 521 41.92 -55.50 60.42
N GLU A 522 41.30 -55.19 59.28
CA GLU A 522 40.27 -54.13 59.18
C GLU A 522 38.81 -54.65 59.16
N GLU A 523 38.53 -55.95 58.97
CA GLU A 523 37.15 -56.50 58.90
C GLU A 523 36.40 -56.59 60.25
N LYS A 524 36.86 -55.92 61.32
CA LYS A 524 36.34 -56.20 62.67
C LYS A 524 36.01 -55.03 63.61
N MET A 525 35.69 -53.84 63.08
CA MET A 525 35.04 -52.78 63.89
C MET A 525 34.04 -51.93 63.08
N ASN A 526 32.79 -52.40 62.96
CA ASN A 526 31.60 -51.53 62.90
C ASN A 526 30.33 -52.36 63.11
N PRO A 527 29.39 -51.92 63.97
CA PRO A 527 28.16 -51.38 63.38
C PRO A 527 27.48 -50.24 64.15
N GLY A 528 26.93 -49.28 63.39
CA GLY A 528 25.78 -48.46 63.80
C GLY A 528 26.01 -46.95 63.72
N GLY A 529 25.00 -46.20 63.22
CA GLY A 529 24.95 -44.74 63.36
C GLY A 529 24.25 -44.00 62.23
N ASP A 530 22.97 -43.73 62.41
CA ASP A 530 22.22 -42.66 61.72
C ASP A 530 22.30 -41.36 62.57
N SER A 531 21.82 -40.24 62.02
CA SER A 531 21.53 -38.93 62.66
C SER A 531 22.62 -37.83 62.72
N ASP A 532 22.31 -36.73 62.02
CA ASP A 532 22.16 -35.34 62.47
C ASP A 532 23.08 -34.65 63.52
N SER A 533 23.31 -33.36 63.22
CA SER A 533 23.38 -32.17 64.11
C SER A 533 24.72 -31.65 64.68
N GLU A 534 25.09 -30.46 64.17
CA GLU A 534 25.37 -29.17 64.87
C GLU A 534 26.32 -29.06 66.08
N SER A 535 27.12 -27.97 66.02
CA SER A 535 27.79 -27.25 67.14
C SER A 535 28.98 -27.96 67.82
N GLU A 536 30.00 -27.33 68.41
CA GLU A 536 30.65 -25.99 68.40
C GLU A 536 31.67 -26.09 69.56
N SER A 537 32.96 -25.76 69.34
CA SER A 537 34.03 -25.42 70.32
C SER A 537 34.23 -26.28 71.62
N GLU A 538 35.36 -26.34 72.35
CA GLU A 538 36.62 -25.57 72.49
C GLU A 538 37.79 -26.52 72.88
N SER A 539 39.03 -25.99 72.88
CA SER A 539 40.28 -26.39 73.62
C SER A 539 40.28 -27.66 74.53
N ASP A 540 41.31 -28.53 74.56
CA ASP A 540 42.70 -28.17 74.90
C ASP A 540 43.79 -29.22 74.53
N SER A 541 45.04 -28.78 74.67
CA SER A 541 46.38 -29.45 74.58
C SER A 541 46.52 -30.83 75.25
N GLU A 542 47.56 -31.66 75.01
CA GLU A 542 48.90 -31.50 74.39
C GLU A 542 49.12 -32.53 73.25
N SER A 543 50.11 -32.49 72.35
CA SER A 543 51.29 -31.63 72.10
C SER A 543 51.64 -31.65 70.58
N GLU A 544 52.64 -30.89 70.13
CA GLU A 544 53.12 -30.91 68.73
C GLU A 544 54.66 -30.82 68.60
N ASP A 545 55.24 -31.66 67.75
CA ASP A 545 56.67 -31.63 67.38
C ASP A 545 57.04 -30.37 66.57
N GLU A 546 58.28 -29.85 66.69
CA GLU A 546 58.73 -28.66 65.93
C GLU A 546 58.53 -28.78 64.39
N ALA A 547 58.47 -30.00 63.85
CA ALA A 547 58.27 -30.26 62.43
C ALA A 547 56.85 -29.92 61.92
N THR A 548 55.82 -29.93 62.77
CA THR A 548 54.45 -29.53 62.37
C THR A 548 54.33 -28.01 62.31
N ILE A 549 54.90 -27.31 63.30
CA ILE A 549 54.92 -25.85 63.41
C ILE A 549 55.57 -25.23 62.17
N GLN A 550 56.74 -25.72 61.76
CA GLN A 550 57.44 -25.22 60.56
C GLN A 550 56.64 -25.43 59.26
N LYS A 551 55.98 -26.59 59.09
CA LYS A 551 55.08 -26.83 57.94
C LYS A 551 53.85 -25.93 57.96
N ARG A 552 53.26 -25.68 59.14
CA ARG A 552 52.08 -24.83 59.31
C ARG A 552 52.41 -23.36 59.02
N GLU A 553 53.60 -22.88 59.41
CA GLU A 553 54.10 -21.56 59.02
C GLU A 553 54.37 -21.43 57.51
N GLU A 554 54.95 -22.44 56.87
CA GLU A 554 55.13 -22.42 55.40
C GLU A 554 53.80 -22.36 54.64
N ILE A 555 52.81 -23.16 55.06
CA ILE A 555 51.48 -23.18 54.43
C ILE A 555 50.80 -21.82 54.60
N ARG A 556 50.86 -21.24 55.81
CA ARG A 556 50.31 -19.90 56.10
C ARG A 556 51.00 -18.80 55.28
N ARG A 557 52.34 -18.83 55.16
CA ARG A 557 53.08 -17.88 54.28
C ARG A 557 52.68 -18.02 52.81
N LYS A 558 52.43 -19.24 52.32
CA LYS A 558 51.95 -19.50 50.94
C LYS A 558 50.50 -19.04 50.74
N GLN A 559 49.64 -19.12 51.76
CA GLN A 559 48.29 -18.53 51.74
C GLN A 559 48.34 -16.99 51.72
N ASP A 560 49.10 -16.37 52.62
CA ASP A 560 49.25 -14.90 52.69
C ASP A 560 49.82 -14.30 51.39
N GLN A 561 50.73 -15.02 50.70
CA GLN A 561 51.23 -14.62 49.38
C GLN A 561 50.14 -14.67 48.29
N ARG A 562 49.34 -15.73 48.23
CA ARG A 562 48.24 -15.84 47.24
C ARG A 562 47.18 -14.75 47.43
N LEU A 563 46.82 -14.47 48.69
CA LEU A 563 45.82 -13.46 49.04
C LEU A 563 46.30 -12.04 48.66
N ARG A 564 47.60 -11.76 48.79
CA ARG A 564 48.20 -10.52 48.29
C ARG A 564 48.20 -10.43 46.77
N GLU A 565 48.53 -11.50 46.05
CA GLU A 565 48.47 -11.51 44.58
C GLU A 565 47.04 -11.32 44.04
N GLU A 566 46.02 -11.83 44.72
CA GLU A 566 44.61 -11.57 44.36
C GLU A 566 44.21 -10.11 44.59
N LEU A 567 44.60 -9.52 45.72
CA LEU A 567 44.36 -8.10 46.00
C LEU A 567 45.07 -7.18 45.00
N GLU A 568 46.33 -7.47 44.63
CA GLU A 568 47.04 -6.72 43.59
C GLU A 568 46.40 -6.87 42.20
N LYS A 569 45.86 -8.05 41.87
CA LYS A 569 45.09 -8.27 40.62
C LYS A 569 43.77 -7.50 40.64
N GLU A 570 43.05 -7.43 41.75
CA GLU A 570 41.85 -6.58 41.87
C GLU A 570 42.18 -5.09 41.73
N GLU A 571 43.24 -4.60 42.38
CA GLU A 571 43.68 -3.21 42.22
C GLU A 571 44.09 -2.91 40.77
N TYR A 572 44.77 -3.85 40.12
CA TYR A 572 45.15 -3.72 38.71
C TYR A 572 43.93 -3.70 37.79
N LEU A 573 42.91 -4.54 38.04
CA LEU A 573 41.63 -4.47 37.31
C LEU A 573 40.90 -3.14 37.55
N LYS A 574 40.84 -2.63 38.79
CA LYS A 574 40.26 -1.31 39.10
C LYS A 574 41.04 -0.17 38.42
N LYS A 575 42.37 -0.26 38.33
CA LYS A 575 43.20 0.68 37.54
C LYS A 575 42.92 0.59 36.04
N MET A 576 42.82 -0.62 35.47
CA MET A 576 42.44 -0.80 34.05
C MET A 576 41.05 -0.23 33.75
N GLN A 577 40.06 -0.50 34.62
CA GLN A 577 38.69 -0.02 34.46
C GLN A 577 38.59 1.52 34.56
N THR A 578 39.38 2.16 35.43
CA THR A 578 39.44 3.63 35.54
C THR A 578 40.26 4.30 34.43
N VAL A 579 41.24 3.62 33.84
CA VAL A 579 41.98 4.10 32.64
C VAL A 579 41.13 4.02 31.37
N SER A 580 40.23 3.04 31.26
CA SER A 580 39.31 2.90 30.13
C SER A 580 38.17 3.95 30.08
N MET A 581 38.04 4.82 31.09
CA MET A 581 37.00 5.85 31.16
C MET A 581 37.57 7.28 31.11
N LYS A 582 38.49 7.55 30.17
CA LYS A 582 38.97 8.91 29.86
C LYS A 582 38.73 9.31 28.40
N PRO A 583 37.59 9.93 28.07
CA PRO A 583 37.54 10.99 27.08
C PRO A 583 38.30 12.22 27.62
N LEU A 584 38.74 13.12 26.74
CA LEU A 584 39.47 14.33 27.14
C LEU A 584 38.53 15.38 27.78
N ASP A 585 38.73 15.65 29.07
CA ASP A 585 38.11 16.80 29.72
C ASP A 585 38.86 18.11 29.41
N ALA A 586 38.12 19.06 28.85
CA ALA A 586 38.52 20.46 28.73
C ALA A 586 37.33 21.39 29.06
N ALA A 587 36.61 21.11 30.16
CA ALA A 587 35.55 21.97 30.69
C ALA A 587 35.24 21.68 32.18
N ALA A 588 36.22 21.85 33.08
CA ALA A 588 35.98 21.77 34.52
C ALA A 588 35.91 23.18 35.15
N GLU A 589 34.71 23.78 35.16
CA GLU A 589 34.30 24.78 36.17
C GLU A 589 32.80 25.10 36.03
N LEU A 590 31.98 24.49 36.88
CA LEU A 590 30.78 25.07 37.52
C LEU A 590 30.04 24.01 38.34
N THR A 591 30.35 23.95 39.63
CA THR A 591 29.56 23.22 40.63
C THR A 591 28.19 23.88 40.83
N GLY A 592 27.09 23.15 40.63
CA GLY A 592 25.74 23.68 40.83
C GLY A 592 24.62 22.65 40.79
N THR A 593 24.14 22.26 41.99
CA THR A 593 22.78 21.74 42.30
C THR A 593 22.23 20.52 41.56
N THR A 594 22.03 19.45 42.33
CA THR A 594 21.12 18.33 42.04
C THR A 594 19.65 18.78 41.99
N ASP A 595 19.01 18.86 40.81
CA ASP A 595 17.57 19.20 40.77
C ASP A 595 16.78 18.70 39.52
N HIS A 596 17.07 17.49 39.02
CA HIS A 596 16.43 16.97 37.80
C HIS A 596 15.07 16.25 37.99
N LYS A 597 14.57 16.07 39.21
CA LYS A 597 13.37 15.24 39.45
C LYS A 597 12.01 15.93 39.23
N ASN A 598 11.91 17.26 39.33
CA ASN A 598 10.61 17.98 39.26
C ASN A 598 10.60 19.12 38.22
N LEU A 599 10.51 18.79 36.93
CA LEU A 599 10.33 19.78 35.85
C LEU A 599 9.10 19.48 35.00
N SER A 600 8.21 20.47 34.89
CA SER A 600 7.01 20.44 34.05
C SER A 600 7.33 20.21 32.57
N PHE A 601 6.44 19.46 31.90
CA PHE A 601 6.48 19.17 30.46
C PHE A 601 6.76 20.41 29.60
N GLY A 602 6.16 21.56 29.93
CA GLY A 602 6.33 22.82 29.20
C GLY A 602 7.72 23.46 29.33
N LYS A 603 8.49 23.18 30.40
CA LYS A 603 9.90 23.59 30.50
C LYS A 603 10.79 22.66 29.68
N ARG A 604 10.64 21.34 29.86
CA ARG A 604 11.40 20.32 29.11
C ARG A 604 11.27 20.50 27.58
N LEU A 605 10.08 20.83 27.09
CA LEU A 605 9.85 21.12 25.67
C LEU A 605 10.60 22.36 25.16
N LYS A 606 10.75 23.40 26.00
CA LYS A 606 11.54 24.60 25.66
C LYS A 606 13.03 24.30 25.63
N ASP A 607 13.53 23.49 26.56
CA ASP A 607 14.94 23.10 26.61
C ASP A 607 15.33 22.26 25.37
N VAL A 608 14.52 21.25 25.03
CA VAL A 608 14.71 20.44 23.81
C VAL A 608 14.58 21.25 22.52
N ASN A 609 13.66 22.24 22.46
CA ASN A 609 13.57 23.14 21.32
C ASN A 609 14.81 24.04 21.21
N ARG A 610 15.34 24.55 22.32
CA ARG A 610 16.58 25.35 22.35
C ARG A 610 17.79 24.53 21.90
N GLU A 611 17.90 23.27 22.31
CA GLU A 611 18.94 22.35 21.84
C GLU A 611 18.78 22.06 20.33
N ARG A 612 17.56 21.83 19.84
CA ARG A 612 17.28 21.68 18.40
C ARG A 612 17.58 22.94 17.58
N GLU A 613 17.36 24.13 18.13
CA GLU A 613 17.72 25.39 17.48
C GLU A 613 19.24 25.53 17.37
N GLN A 614 19.98 25.25 18.44
CA GLN A 614 21.45 25.23 18.43
C GLN A 614 22.00 24.17 17.46
N GLU A 615 21.44 22.97 17.41
CA GLU A 615 21.80 21.98 16.39
C GLU A 615 21.50 22.45 14.96
N ARG A 616 20.37 23.13 14.73
CA ARG A 616 20.02 23.66 13.40
C ARG A 616 20.98 24.77 12.98
N GLU A 617 21.37 25.64 13.89
CA GLU A 617 22.37 26.69 13.64
C GLU A 617 23.76 26.08 13.33
N GLN A 618 24.18 25.05 14.06
CA GLN A 618 25.41 24.31 13.76
C GLN A 618 25.33 23.59 12.40
N LYS A 619 24.21 22.93 12.09
CA LYS A 619 23.99 22.27 10.79
C LYS A 619 23.89 23.25 9.62
N GLN A 620 23.48 24.51 9.84
CA GLN A 620 23.51 25.56 8.82
C GLN A 620 24.92 26.10 8.53
N GLN A 621 25.84 25.99 9.48
CA GLN A 621 27.25 26.43 9.31
C GLN A 621 28.11 25.44 8.51
N VAL A 622 27.67 24.19 8.36
CA VAL A 622 28.38 23.13 7.64
C VAL A 622 27.65 22.80 6.34
N ARG A 623 28.16 23.29 5.20
CA ARG A 623 27.62 22.92 3.88
C ARG A 623 28.41 21.74 3.32
N VAL A 624 27.73 20.59 3.21
CA VAL A 624 28.25 19.37 2.58
C VAL A 624 27.65 19.22 1.18
N HIS A 625 28.47 19.34 0.14
CA HIS A 625 28.08 18.93 -1.21
C HIS A 625 28.55 17.50 -1.45
N LYS A 626 27.65 16.64 -1.93
CA LYS A 626 27.97 15.27 -2.37
C LYS A 626 27.80 15.17 -3.87
N ASN A 627 28.85 14.75 -4.57
CA ASN A 627 28.83 14.52 -6.00
C ASN A 627 28.35 13.09 -6.30
N VAL A 628 27.84 12.86 -7.52
CA VAL A 628 27.20 11.59 -7.94
C VAL A 628 28.15 10.37 -7.81
N ARG A 629 29.47 10.59 -7.75
CA ARG A 629 30.50 9.55 -7.57
C ARG A 629 30.89 9.26 -6.11
N GLY A 630 30.20 9.84 -5.13
CA GLY A 630 30.39 9.56 -3.70
C GLY A 630 31.40 10.47 -2.98
N GLU A 631 32.04 11.37 -3.71
CA GLU A 631 32.92 12.42 -3.16
C GLU A 631 32.10 13.45 -2.36
N ALA A 632 32.62 13.88 -1.22
CA ALA A 632 31.95 14.83 -0.31
C ALA A 632 32.86 16.02 0.01
N GLU A 633 32.47 17.21 -0.45
CA GLU A 633 33.14 18.47 -0.15
C GLU A 633 32.47 19.14 1.06
N ILE A 634 33.27 19.59 2.03
CA ILE A 634 32.80 20.26 3.24
C ILE A 634 33.37 21.68 3.26
N SER A 635 32.47 22.67 3.28
CA SER A 635 32.85 24.09 3.35
C SER A 635 32.42 24.72 4.67
N PHE A 636 33.33 25.47 5.29
CA PHE A 636 33.13 26.19 6.54
C PHE A 636 33.27 27.70 6.31
N VAL A 637 32.32 28.49 6.83
CA VAL A 637 32.37 29.96 6.75
C VAL A 637 32.65 30.51 8.17
N PRO A 638 33.90 30.90 8.49
CA PRO A 638 34.23 31.40 9.82
C PRO A 638 33.67 32.81 10.07
N GLN A 639 32.83 32.99 11.08
CA GLN A 639 32.41 34.31 11.54
C GLN A 639 33.40 34.89 12.56
N LYS A 640 33.70 36.19 12.43
CA LYS A 640 34.36 36.97 13.49
C LYS A 640 33.39 37.14 14.66
N LYS A 641 33.79 36.69 15.86
CA LYS A 641 33.07 36.98 17.12
C LYS A 641 32.82 38.49 17.27
N LYS A 642 31.56 38.90 17.32
CA LYS A 642 31.19 40.25 17.79
C LYS A 642 31.54 40.35 19.27
N LYS A 643 32.26 41.40 19.67
CA LYS A 643 32.42 41.74 21.10
C LYS A 643 31.07 42.19 21.64
N VAL A 644 30.52 41.44 22.58
CA VAL A 644 29.41 41.89 23.41
C VAL A 644 29.94 42.99 24.34
N ARG A 645 29.33 44.17 24.32
CA ARG A 645 29.50 45.17 25.37
C ARG A 645 28.69 44.69 26.57
N SER A 646 29.35 44.28 27.65
CA SER A 646 28.71 44.14 28.96
C SER A 646 28.50 45.53 29.55
N GLU A 647 27.28 45.85 29.94
CA GLU A 647 26.98 47.06 30.72
C GLU A 647 27.63 46.96 32.10
N SER A 648 28.10 48.10 32.59
CA SER A 648 28.87 48.21 33.83
C SER A 648 27.96 48.41 35.04
N SER A 649 28.03 47.51 36.01
CA SER A 649 27.71 47.82 37.40
C SER A 649 28.98 48.01 38.22
N GLU A 650 28.95 48.99 39.12
CA GLU A 650 30.10 49.42 39.91
C GLU A 650 30.31 48.49 41.13
N ASP A 651 31.57 48.16 41.45
CA ASP A 651 32.34 48.84 42.52
C ASP A 651 33.47 47.94 43.11
N ARG A 652 34.50 48.59 43.67
CA ARG A 652 35.57 48.09 44.57
C ARG A 652 36.64 47.16 44.00
N GLY A 653 37.78 47.76 43.65
CA GLY A 653 38.99 47.03 43.24
C GLY A 653 39.81 46.43 44.39
N LYS A 654 40.79 45.59 44.00
CA LYS A 654 41.98 45.28 44.80
C LYS A 654 43.23 45.44 43.95
N THR A 655 44.20 46.15 44.50
CA THR A 655 45.51 46.40 43.90
C THR A 655 46.49 45.28 44.26
N ARG A 656 46.94 44.52 43.24
CA ARG A 656 48.32 43.97 43.07
C ARG A 656 48.38 42.94 41.95
N GLN A 657 49.34 43.11 41.04
CA GLN A 657 49.75 42.06 40.10
C GLN A 657 50.85 41.21 40.76
N ASN A 658 50.63 39.91 40.92
CA ASN A 658 51.71 38.97 41.20
C ASN A 658 52.25 38.41 39.88
N TYR A 659 53.54 38.69 39.61
CA TYR A 659 54.29 38.16 38.47
C TYR A 659 55.27 37.08 38.97
N GLU A 660 54.89 35.80 38.87
CA GLU A 660 55.83 34.69 39.02
C GLU A 660 55.58 33.63 37.93
N GLY A 661 56.65 32.97 37.44
CA GLY A 661 56.55 31.77 36.61
C GLY A 661 57.10 31.83 35.17
N ARG A 662 57.41 33.01 34.59
CA ARG A 662 58.00 33.06 33.23
C ARG A 662 59.50 32.75 33.21
N ARG A 663 59.87 31.46 33.22
CA ARG A 663 61.19 31.01 32.77
C ARG A 663 61.33 31.27 31.27
N ARG A 664 62.28 32.13 30.90
CA ARG A 664 62.75 32.28 29.51
C ARG A 664 63.87 31.27 29.25
N ALA A 665 63.75 30.49 28.19
CA ALA A 665 64.88 29.77 27.60
C ALA A 665 64.91 30.11 26.11
N SER A 666 66.02 30.69 25.67
CA SER A 666 66.28 31.06 24.27
C SER A 666 67.19 30.02 23.63
N LYS A 667 67.04 29.81 22.30
CA LYS A 667 68.12 29.94 21.27
C LYS A 667 67.76 29.24 19.95
N ASN A 668 68.45 29.68 18.90
CA ASN A 668 68.56 29.13 17.54
C ASN A 668 67.23 29.16 16.74
N ALA A 669 67.03 30.00 15.72
CA ALA A 669 67.90 30.50 14.65
C ALA A 669 68.43 29.41 13.70
N PHE A 670 67.81 29.30 12.52
CA PHE A 670 68.54 29.31 11.24
C PHE A 670 67.61 29.76 10.10
N ARG A 671 68.26 30.16 8.99
CA ARG A 671 67.78 30.67 7.69
C ARG A 671 66.52 29.97 7.13
N GLY A 672 65.71 30.59 6.26
CA GLY A 672 66.05 31.72 5.38
C GLY A 672 66.46 31.25 3.99
N MET A 673 65.57 30.51 3.33
CA MET A 673 65.45 30.27 1.88
C MET A 673 63.96 30.17 1.56
#